data_AF-A0A938U6P2-F1
#
_entry.id   AF-A0A938U6P2-F1
#
_cell.length_a   1.000
_cell.length_b   1.000
_cell.length_c   1.000
_cell.angle_alpha   90.00
_cell.angle_beta   90.00
_cell.angle_gamma   90.00
#
_symmetry.space_group_name_H-M   'P 1'
#
loop_
_entity.id
_entity.type
_entity.pdbx_description
1 polymer ?
#
loop_
_entity_poly.entity_id
_entity_poly.type
_entity_poly.pdbx_seq_one_letter_code
_entity_poly.pdbx_strand_id
1 'polypeptide(L)'
;MKGLRDRLFDRFQIEGKLRPSRPLHLLAAGLATLYGLGARGRRWLYEQGWPRVRRLPAPVVSVGNLTVGGTGKTPLVAHLAGRLAARRVKVAILSRGYRGQAKEVTKISDGNQIFARPPRVGEEPYWLARSLPGVAVYTGPDRYAAGLAAWREVRPDLFLLDDGFQHFQLHRDLDIVLLDAAAPFGNGRLLPAGPLREPPAVLAVADVIVLTRFTGGDQARHYWQLKEKHPRALLMTADIHPTGVRRFPGGDSLELSKLQGLPLLAFCGLAQPGMFDDTLDDLGVELQGFVAFPDHHRFTVRDLEELTKKARDFGAAGLITTTKDFARLGEVWEGSLPLWVLEVGVEINQEGMLLERIEGLLRPVSDASPRPSREHPPRSKAAGDIAATRQEFGFSGNSERLTPSPRPSPPGGRGGDGATSWPEESGVRTTLVAPASRRWEPGLSLPLPEEVRHRFLTLGVRPRRWSGLPEARHILLLAPNWVGDAVMALPVLAGLQKFFPAARITVAARGRVAPAYQELAEVQEILVIPEGPARWRWFRRLGRTFDLGVALPNALAAAAGLWLAGVRERLGFAADGRSLLLTRAVTGRRRLHGLHQVFYYLGLLNALGEVGTFTPPRLMVSEAERQGALDLLVSQGVDFSRPLVGLAPGAAYGPAKRWPPERFAGVAAALQQESGAQVVLLGGPGERATAQAVAAHHNGQLIDLTGKTDLRTAMAVLARVSLLIANDSGLMHLGAALGTPLIAIFGSTDPVATGPFSDRAVVLRHPLPCSPCFKRTCDTGYPCLEAVTMEEVLAAARTGRQPPPSPGFTRKT
;
A
#
# COMPACT_ATOMS: atom_id res chain seq x y z
N MET A 1 32.04 -11.93 26.54
CA MET A 1 30.68 -12.26 26.05
C MET A 1 29.96 -11.14 25.27
N LYS A 2 30.31 -9.84 25.38
CA LYS A 2 29.68 -8.77 24.57
C LYS A 2 30.08 -8.76 23.08
N GLY A 3 31.34 -9.07 22.74
CA GLY A 3 31.83 -9.03 21.35
C GLY A 3 31.36 -10.18 20.44
N LEU A 4 30.80 -11.26 21.00
CA LEU A 4 30.27 -12.39 20.20
C LEU A 4 28.84 -12.11 19.71
N ARG A 5 28.08 -11.29 20.45
CA ARG A 5 26.69 -10.94 20.12
C ARG A 5 26.61 -9.99 18.93
N ASP A 6 27.51 -9.02 18.83
CA ASP A 6 27.55 -8.06 17.73
C ASP A 6 28.09 -8.70 16.45
N ARG A 7 29.10 -9.58 16.56
CA ARG A 7 29.64 -10.35 15.43
C ARG A 7 28.69 -11.40 14.88
N LEU A 8 27.82 -11.99 15.72
CA LEU A 8 26.78 -12.90 15.24
C LEU A 8 25.61 -12.13 14.59
N PHE A 9 25.25 -10.95 15.11
CA PHE A 9 24.16 -10.14 14.56
C PHE A 9 24.50 -9.53 13.18
N ASP A 10 25.72 -9.00 12.98
CA ASP A 10 26.13 -8.45 11.69
C ASP A 10 26.25 -9.54 10.61
N ARG A 11 26.62 -10.76 10.99
CA ARG A 11 26.69 -11.90 10.06
C ARG A 11 25.32 -12.42 9.61
N PHE A 12 24.27 -12.20 10.40
CA PHE A 12 22.88 -12.53 10.02
C PHE A 12 22.23 -11.48 9.12
N GLN A 13 22.74 -10.24 9.09
CA GLN A 13 22.20 -9.18 8.22
C GLN A 13 22.86 -9.11 6.84
N ILE A 14 24.11 -9.58 6.69
CA ILE A 14 24.91 -9.32 5.48
C ILE A 14 24.89 -10.48 4.47
N GLU A 15 24.49 -11.70 4.84
CA GLU A 15 24.40 -12.83 3.91
C GLU A 15 23.06 -13.57 4.00
N GLY A 16 22.13 -13.27 3.10
CA GLY A 16 20.93 -14.07 2.83
C GLY A 16 21.24 -15.44 2.17
N LYS A 17 22.26 -16.16 2.63
CA LYS A 17 22.76 -17.39 1.99
C LYS A 17 22.95 -18.61 2.88
N LEU A 18 22.60 -18.58 4.17
CA LEU A 18 22.63 -19.79 5.00
C LEU A 18 21.23 -20.10 5.53
N ARG A 19 20.60 -21.16 5.01
CA ARG A 19 19.47 -21.81 5.68
C ARG A 19 20.01 -22.34 7.01
N PRO A 20 19.59 -21.82 8.17
CA PRO A 20 20.00 -22.38 9.44
C PRO A 20 19.54 -23.85 9.49
N SER A 21 20.39 -24.72 10.01
CA SER A 21 19.98 -26.10 10.30
C SER A 21 18.75 -26.08 11.24
N ARG A 22 17.83 -27.04 11.08
CA ARG A 22 16.65 -27.22 11.96
C ARG A 22 16.94 -26.99 13.47
N PRO A 23 18.06 -27.48 14.05
CA PRO A 23 18.38 -27.20 15.46
C PRO A 23 18.62 -25.72 15.78
N LEU A 24 19.25 -24.94 14.88
CA LEU A 24 19.51 -23.53 15.11
C LEU A 24 18.21 -22.70 15.16
N HIS A 25 17.22 -23.09 14.35
CA HIS A 25 15.89 -22.48 14.38
C HIS A 25 15.12 -22.77 15.66
N LEU A 26 15.20 -24.01 16.18
CA LEU A 26 14.58 -24.39 17.44
C LEU A 26 15.25 -23.67 18.64
N LEU A 27 16.58 -23.57 18.63
CA LEU A 27 17.32 -22.80 19.63
C LEU A 27 16.93 -21.32 19.60
N ALA A 28 16.91 -20.69 18.42
CA ALA A 28 16.50 -19.30 18.28
C ALA A 28 15.05 -19.07 18.76
N ALA A 29 14.13 -20.01 18.45
CA ALA A 29 12.75 -19.95 18.92
C ALA A 29 12.65 -20.07 20.45
N GLY A 30 13.42 -20.99 21.06
CA GLY A 30 13.48 -21.13 22.52
C GLY A 30 14.01 -19.87 23.21
N LEU A 31 15.08 -19.29 22.69
CA LEU A 31 15.63 -18.01 23.19
C LEU A 31 14.64 -16.85 23.01
N ALA A 32 13.89 -16.82 21.92
CA ALA A 32 12.88 -15.79 21.67
C ALA A 32 11.70 -15.87 22.67
N THR A 33 11.31 -17.08 23.06
CA THR A 33 10.30 -17.28 24.11
C THR A 33 10.80 -16.77 25.46
N LEU A 34 12.03 -17.12 25.86
CA LEU A 34 12.62 -16.65 27.12
C LEU A 34 12.77 -15.12 27.15
N TYR A 35 13.24 -14.53 26.06
CA TYR A 35 13.30 -13.08 25.90
C TYR A 35 11.91 -12.44 26.02
N GLY A 36 10.91 -13.02 25.37
CA GLY A 36 9.53 -12.55 25.42
C GLY A 36 8.91 -12.59 26.81
N LEU A 37 9.19 -13.64 27.58
CA LEU A 37 8.77 -13.73 28.99
C LEU A 37 9.42 -12.63 29.83
N GLY A 38 10.73 -12.40 29.66
CA GLY A 38 11.44 -11.32 30.36
C GLY A 38 10.93 -9.93 29.98
N ALA A 39 10.67 -9.68 28.69
CA ALA A 39 10.14 -8.40 28.21
C ALA A 39 8.72 -8.13 28.75
N ARG A 40 7.83 -9.14 28.69
CA ARG A 40 6.47 -9.06 29.26
C ARG A 40 6.51 -8.87 30.77
N GLY A 41 7.32 -9.64 31.48
CA GLY A 41 7.49 -9.54 32.93
C GLY A 41 7.97 -8.14 33.33
N ARG A 42 8.99 -7.61 32.65
CA ARG A 42 9.48 -6.25 32.90
C ARG A 42 8.37 -5.22 32.72
N ARG A 43 7.62 -5.24 31.62
CA ARG A 43 6.53 -4.30 31.38
C ARG A 43 5.45 -4.43 32.45
N TRP A 44 5.03 -5.67 32.75
CA TRP A 44 4.04 -5.94 33.80
C TRP A 44 4.47 -5.38 35.16
N LEU A 45 5.74 -5.51 35.56
CA LEU A 45 6.26 -4.93 36.80
C LEU A 45 6.06 -3.40 36.86
N TYR A 46 6.32 -2.69 35.76
CA TYR A 46 6.10 -1.25 35.66
C TYR A 46 4.62 -0.89 35.62
N GLU A 47 3.78 -1.70 34.96
CA GLU A 47 2.32 -1.51 34.94
C GLU A 47 1.71 -1.70 36.34
N GLN A 48 2.23 -2.63 37.14
CA GLN A 48 1.85 -2.81 38.55
C GLN A 48 2.43 -1.74 39.49
N GLY A 49 3.27 -0.84 38.99
CA GLY A 49 3.88 0.23 39.79
C GLY A 49 4.99 -0.22 40.73
N TRP A 50 5.57 -1.41 40.57
CA TRP A 50 6.61 -1.89 41.49
C TRP A 50 7.91 -1.09 41.37
N PRO A 51 8.50 -0.86 40.19
CA PRO A 51 9.60 0.09 40.05
C PRO A 51 9.06 1.52 40.01
N ARG A 52 9.75 2.43 40.69
CA ARG A 52 9.38 3.86 40.70
C ARG A 52 9.55 4.49 39.32
N VAL A 53 8.45 5.00 38.76
CA VAL A 53 8.42 5.82 37.54
C VAL A 53 8.64 7.28 37.92
N ARG A 54 9.59 7.96 37.27
CA ARG A 54 9.93 9.37 37.55
C ARG A 54 9.22 10.29 36.55
N ARG A 55 8.80 11.49 36.97
CA ARG A 55 8.13 12.51 36.12
C ARG A 55 9.01 13.74 35.98
N LEU A 56 9.18 14.23 34.76
CA LEU A 56 9.83 15.52 34.50
C LEU A 56 8.86 16.69 34.77
N PRO A 57 9.36 17.92 34.97
CA PRO A 57 8.51 19.09 35.26
C PRO A 57 7.65 19.58 34.10
N ALA A 58 7.92 19.13 32.87
CA ALA A 58 7.15 19.44 31.67
C ALA A 58 6.69 18.15 30.97
N PRO A 59 5.66 18.21 30.12
CA PRO A 59 5.14 17.02 29.44
C PRO A 59 6.19 16.32 28.57
N VAL A 60 6.09 14.99 28.51
CA VAL A 60 7.03 14.12 27.80
C VAL A 60 6.29 13.35 26.71
N VAL A 61 6.63 13.62 25.45
CA VAL A 61 6.19 12.83 24.29
C VAL A 61 7.28 11.83 23.93
N SER A 62 6.88 10.59 23.71
CA SER A 62 7.81 9.51 23.35
C SER A 62 7.58 9.08 21.91
N VAL A 63 8.66 9.04 21.12
CA VAL A 63 8.66 8.43 19.80
C VAL A 63 9.50 7.16 19.86
N GLY A 64 8.90 6.02 19.55
CA GLY A 64 9.60 4.74 19.56
C GLY A 64 9.08 3.76 18.52
N ASN A 65 9.59 2.54 18.54
CA ASN A 65 9.15 1.49 17.64
C ASN A 65 9.13 0.12 18.33
N LEU A 66 8.59 -0.88 17.62
CA LEU A 66 8.55 -2.27 18.09
C LEU A 66 9.63 -3.16 17.50
N THR A 67 10.27 -2.77 16.41
CA THR A 67 11.25 -3.61 15.69
C THR A 67 12.68 -3.05 15.83
N VAL A 68 13.68 -3.91 15.79
CA VAL A 68 15.07 -3.50 15.54
C VAL A 68 15.25 -3.23 14.06
N GLY A 69 15.84 -2.08 13.72
CA GLY A 69 15.97 -1.58 12.35
C GLY A 69 15.50 -0.14 12.22
N GLY A 70 15.79 0.48 11.07
CA GLY A 70 15.39 1.86 10.78
C GLY A 70 13.91 1.93 10.41
N THR A 71 13.05 2.39 11.32
CA THR A 71 11.61 2.64 11.08
C THR A 71 11.30 4.14 10.93
N GLY A 72 12.26 4.95 10.46
CA GLY A 72 12.05 6.40 10.28
C GLY A 72 11.92 7.22 11.57
N LYS A 73 12.38 6.72 12.72
CA LYS A 73 12.31 7.43 14.02
C LYS A 73 12.95 8.81 14.00
N THR A 74 14.23 8.87 13.65
CA THR A 74 15.02 10.10 13.70
C THR A 74 14.46 11.18 12.76
N PRO A 75 14.06 10.88 11.51
CA PRO A 75 13.34 11.82 10.65
C PRO A 75 12.02 12.31 11.27
N LEU A 76 11.19 11.41 11.83
CA LEU A 76 9.92 11.82 12.45
C LEU A 76 10.15 12.71 13.68
N VAL A 77 11.13 12.37 14.53
CA VAL A 77 11.50 13.18 15.71
C VAL A 77 11.94 14.57 15.27
N ALA A 78 12.79 14.67 14.24
CA ALA A 78 13.23 15.95 13.71
C ALA A 78 12.07 16.77 13.16
N HIS A 79 11.20 16.13 12.39
CA HIS A 79 10.01 16.73 11.82
C HIS A 79 9.09 17.30 12.91
N LEU A 80 8.70 16.49 13.89
CA LEU A 80 7.84 16.93 15.00
C LEU A 80 8.46 18.08 15.80
N ALA A 81 9.75 17.96 16.14
CA ALA A 81 10.46 19.01 16.88
C ALA A 81 10.51 20.33 16.09
N GLY A 82 10.81 20.27 14.79
CA GLY A 82 10.83 21.45 13.91
C GLY A 82 9.45 22.10 13.77
N ARG A 83 8.39 21.31 13.60
CA ARG A 83 7.01 21.82 13.50
C ARG A 83 6.53 22.47 14.80
N LEU A 84 6.87 21.89 15.95
CA LEU A 84 6.56 22.45 17.27
C LEU A 84 7.37 23.73 17.56
N ALA A 85 8.66 23.74 17.21
CA ALA A 85 9.50 24.93 17.35
C ALA A 85 9.01 26.09 16.45
N ALA A 86 8.57 25.80 15.22
CA ALA A 86 7.95 26.79 14.33
C ALA A 86 6.66 27.38 14.91
N ARG A 87 5.96 26.64 15.77
CA ARG A 87 4.80 27.09 16.56
C ARG A 87 5.19 27.70 17.91
N ARG A 88 6.47 28.05 18.08
CA ARG A 88 7.05 28.69 19.27
C ARG A 88 7.02 27.85 20.56
N VAL A 89 6.91 26.53 20.45
CA VAL A 89 7.06 25.61 21.59
C VAL A 89 8.55 25.34 21.81
N LYS A 90 9.06 25.55 23.03
CA LYS A 90 10.45 25.22 23.37
C LYS A 90 10.60 23.72 23.58
N VAL A 91 11.22 23.04 22.63
CA VAL A 91 11.40 21.58 22.65
C VAL A 91 12.81 21.19 23.11
N ALA A 92 12.91 20.18 23.97
CA ALA A 92 14.16 19.48 24.27
C ALA A 92 14.08 18.00 23.88
N ILE A 93 14.97 17.56 22.99
CA ILE A 93 15.09 16.16 22.57
C ILE A 93 16.02 15.41 23.52
N LEU A 94 15.57 14.25 24.01
CA LEU A 94 16.35 13.37 24.88
C LEU A 94 16.62 12.02 24.18
N SER A 95 17.88 11.72 23.87
CA SER A 95 18.27 10.53 23.08
C SER A 95 19.30 9.62 23.76
N ARG A 96 19.40 8.37 23.24
CA ARG A 96 20.46 7.34 23.41
C ARG A 96 21.74 7.83 24.06
N GLY A 97 22.47 8.54 23.21
CA GLY A 97 23.92 8.41 23.11
C GLY A 97 24.36 7.07 22.49
N TYR A 98 23.54 6.38 21.69
CA TYR A 98 23.94 5.09 21.09
C TYR A 98 25.20 5.29 20.20
N ARG A 99 26.20 4.42 20.38
CA ARG A 99 27.55 4.51 19.77
C ARG A 99 28.39 5.75 20.15
N GLY A 100 27.93 6.59 21.09
CA GLY A 100 28.76 7.64 21.70
C GLY A 100 29.71 7.08 22.76
N GLN A 101 30.81 7.78 23.01
CA GLN A 101 31.77 7.42 24.05
C GLN A 101 31.35 7.91 25.45
N ALA A 102 30.63 9.02 25.52
CA ALA A 102 30.14 9.59 26.77
C ALA A 102 29.14 8.64 27.45
N LYS A 103 29.32 8.44 28.76
CA LYS A 103 28.40 7.63 29.59
C LYS A 103 27.58 8.51 30.53
N GLU A 104 28.05 9.72 30.79
CA GLU A 104 27.33 10.77 31.52
C GLU A 104 26.28 11.48 30.65
N VAL A 105 25.41 12.24 31.32
CA VAL A 105 24.52 13.17 30.63
C VAL A 105 25.36 14.23 29.91
N THR A 106 25.14 14.38 28.61
CA THR A 106 25.89 15.31 27.76
C THR A 106 24.91 16.22 27.01
N LYS A 107 25.11 17.54 27.17
CA LYS A 107 24.48 18.57 26.35
C LYS A 107 25.14 18.59 24.97
N ILE A 108 24.35 18.38 23.92
CA ILE A 108 24.83 18.47 22.53
C ILE A 108 24.52 19.86 21.98
N SER A 109 23.31 20.34 22.20
CA SER A 109 22.87 21.68 21.80
C SER A 109 21.89 22.24 22.83
N ASP A 110 21.94 23.55 23.05
CA ASP A 110 20.94 24.31 23.80
C ASP A 110 19.87 24.95 22.89
N GLY A 111 19.95 24.70 21.58
CA GLY A 111 19.12 25.31 20.54
C GLY A 111 19.84 26.41 19.77
N ASN A 112 20.87 27.03 20.34
CA ASN A 112 21.63 28.11 19.69
C ASN A 112 23.04 27.67 19.30
N GLN A 113 23.70 26.90 20.17
CA GLN A 113 25.08 26.47 19.98
C GLN A 113 25.23 24.95 20.13
N ILE A 114 26.16 24.38 19.35
CA ILE A 114 26.57 22.97 19.46
C ILE A 114 27.80 22.85 20.38
N PHE A 115 27.68 22.05 21.45
CA PHE A 115 28.71 21.85 22.49
C PHE A 115 29.48 20.53 22.38
N ALA A 116 28.88 19.51 21.75
CA ALA A 116 29.49 18.18 21.66
C ALA A 116 29.34 17.60 20.25
N ARG A 117 30.38 16.90 19.80
CA ARG A 117 30.46 16.30 18.46
C ARG A 117 30.86 14.81 18.56
N PRO A 118 30.56 13.97 17.55
CA PRO A 118 31.13 12.64 17.44
C PRO A 118 32.67 12.72 17.45
N PRO A 119 33.39 11.75 18.07
CA PRO A 119 32.88 10.49 18.61
C PRO A 119 32.38 10.56 20.06
N ARG A 120 32.50 11.72 20.73
CA ARG A 120 32.09 11.85 22.14
C ARG A 120 30.61 11.54 22.32
N VAL A 121 29.78 12.06 21.41
CA VAL A 121 28.33 11.79 21.36
C VAL A 121 27.98 10.94 20.13
N GLY A 122 26.80 10.32 20.16
CA GLY A 122 26.32 9.51 19.04
C GLY A 122 26.04 10.35 17.79
N GLU A 123 26.07 9.70 16.61
CA GLU A 123 25.85 10.36 15.32
C GLU A 123 24.42 10.89 15.15
N GLU A 124 23.40 10.11 15.51
CA GLU A 124 21.99 10.50 15.34
C GLU A 124 21.62 11.72 16.22
N PRO A 125 21.99 11.78 17.51
CA PRO A 125 21.76 12.98 18.32
C PRO A 125 22.52 14.22 17.83
N TYR A 126 23.73 14.06 17.29
CA TYR A 126 24.47 15.16 16.70
C TYR A 126 23.80 15.70 15.44
N TRP A 127 23.31 14.81 14.58
CA TRP A 127 22.53 15.20 13.40
C TRP A 127 21.29 16.00 13.79
N LEU A 128 20.50 15.52 14.76
CA LEU A 128 19.34 16.24 15.27
C LEU A 128 19.69 17.66 15.74
N ALA A 129 20.79 17.81 16.49
CA ALA A 129 21.25 19.10 16.99
C ALA A 129 21.65 20.06 15.86
N ARG A 130 22.26 19.55 14.78
CA ARG A 130 22.68 20.36 13.62
C ARG A 130 21.51 20.73 12.70
N SER A 131 20.54 19.82 12.57
CA SER A 131 19.40 19.99 11.67
C SER A 131 18.27 20.85 12.24
N LEU A 132 18.27 21.13 13.54
CA LEU A 132 17.17 21.82 14.22
C LEU A 132 17.65 23.03 15.04
N PRO A 133 17.95 24.17 14.38
CA PRO A 133 18.17 25.43 15.09
C PRO A 133 16.95 25.76 15.97
N GLY A 134 17.20 26.21 17.20
CA GLY A 134 16.18 26.51 18.20
C GLY A 134 15.71 25.31 19.05
N VAL A 135 16.17 24.09 18.78
CA VAL A 135 15.80 22.89 19.55
C VAL A 135 16.99 22.38 20.36
N ALA A 136 16.79 22.19 21.67
CA ALA A 136 17.83 21.68 22.55
C ALA A 136 17.93 20.15 22.44
N VAL A 137 19.15 19.60 22.51
CA VAL A 137 19.40 18.15 22.37
C VAL A 137 20.36 17.66 23.46
N TYR A 138 19.91 16.67 24.23
CA TYR A 138 20.66 16.05 25.32
C TYR A 138 20.72 14.54 25.15
N THR A 139 21.82 13.94 25.59
CA THR A 139 22.01 12.48 25.59
C THR A 139 22.43 11.97 26.95
N GLY A 140 22.10 10.72 27.26
CA GLY A 140 22.55 10.07 28.49
C GLY A 140 21.66 8.88 28.86
N PRO A 141 22.21 7.74 29.32
CA PRO A 141 21.47 6.48 29.49
C PRO A 141 20.25 6.60 30.42
N ASP A 142 20.30 7.47 31.43
CA ASP A 142 19.14 7.87 32.25
C ASP A 142 18.49 9.12 31.63
N ARG A 143 17.30 8.94 31.04
CA ARG A 143 16.56 10.05 30.41
C ARG A 143 15.98 11.03 31.39
N TYR A 144 15.68 10.60 32.59
CA TYR A 144 15.21 11.50 33.63
C TYR A 144 16.34 12.47 34.02
N ALA A 145 17.56 11.97 34.20
CA ALA A 145 18.71 12.82 34.50
C ALA A 145 19.02 13.80 33.35
N ALA A 146 18.97 13.33 32.10
CA ALA A 146 19.14 14.19 30.93
C ALA A 146 18.04 15.27 30.82
N GLY A 147 16.79 14.90 31.06
CA GLY A 147 15.67 15.84 31.06
C GLY A 147 15.76 16.87 32.18
N LEU A 148 16.25 16.48 33.37
CA LEU A 148 16.44 17.42 34.48
C LEU A 148 17.56 18.42 34.21
N ALA A 149 18.65 17.99 33.57
CA ALA A 149 19.71 18.89 33.10
C ALA A 149 19.15 19.91 32.09
N ALA A 150 18.43 19.42 31.07
CA ALA A 150 17.75 20.28 30.10
C ALA A 150 16.75 21.25 30.75
N TRP A 151 15.97 20.79 31.74
CA TRP A 151 15.04 21.65 32.49
C TRP A 151 15.73 22.81 33.20
N ARG A 152 16.86 22.53 33.86
CA ARG A 152 17.62 23.55 34.62
C ARG A 152 18.23 24.60 33.71
N GLU A 153 18.67 24.19 32.52
CA GLU A 153 19.41 25.07 31.60
C GLU A 153 18.50 25.81 30.62
N VAL A 154 17.59 25.12 29.93
CA VAL A 154 16.81 25.70 28.82
C VAL A 154 15.32 25.83 29.08
N ARG A 155 14.81 25.28 30.21
CA ARG A 155 13.39 25.34 30.62
C ARG A 155 12.42 25.04 29.44
N PRO A 156 12.50 23.84 28.84
CA PRO A 156 11.67 23.50 27.69
C PRO A 156 10.20 23.33 28.10
N ASP A 157 9.29 23.73 27.22
CA ASP A 157 7.85 23.52 27.37
C ASP A 157 7.48 22.04 27.14
N LEU A 158 8.29 21.32 26.34
CA LEU A 158 8.05 19.93 25.98
C LEU A 158 9.35 19.12 25.87
N PHE A 159 9.33 17.90 26.38
CA PHE A 159 10.37 16.90 26.13
C PHE A 159 9.96 15.91 25.04
N LEU A 160 10.85 15.64 24.09
CA LEU A 160 10.65 14.63 23.05
C LEU A 160 11.68 13.50 23.20
N LEU A 161 11.23 12.28 23.48
CA LEU A 161 12.12 11.12 23.60
C LEU A 161 12.35 10.46 22.24
N ASP A 162 13.62 10.33 21.87
CA ASP A 162 14.05 9.54 20.73
C ASP A 162 14.33 8.09 21.17
N ASP A 163 13.59 7.13 20.61
CA ASP A 163 13.54 5.71 20.97
C ASP A 163 13.06 5.45 22.42
N GLY A 164 11.98 6.13 22.80
CA GLY A 164 11.45 6.20 24.18
C GLY A 164 10.50 5.07 24.62
N PHE A 165 9.93 4.29 23.69
CA PHE A 165 8.79 3.40 24.01
C PHE A 165 9.11 2.34 25.08
N GLN A 166 10.31 1.73 25.03
CA GLN A 166 10.77 0.76 26.04
C GLN A 166 11.38 1.40 27.30
N HIS A 167 11.40 2.73 27.40
CA HIS A 167 12.02 3.45 28.53
C HIS A 167 11.00 3.73 29.64
N PHE A 168 10.60 2.68 30.37
CA PHE A 168 9.55 2.75 31.40
C PHE A 168 9.92 3.53 32.68
N GLN A 169 11.20 3.85 32.88
CA GLN A 169 11.69 4.56 34.08
C GLN A 169 11.23 6.02 34.12
N LEU A 170 10.89 6.59 32.97
CA LEU A 170 10.41 7.96 32.80
C LEU A 170 8.95 7.92 32.38
N HIS A 171 8.12 8.71 33.05
CA HIS A 171 6.73 8.93 32.68
C HIS A 171 6.63 9.63 31.33
N ARG A 172 5.64 9.24 30.53
CA ARG A 172 5.36 9.78 29.20
C ARG A 172 3.89 10.12 29.15
N ASP A 173 3.58 11.34 28.74
CA ASP A 173 2.22 11.88 28.66
C ASP A 173 1.55 11.49 27.33
N LEU A 174 2.34 11.17 26.31
CA LEU A 174 1.88 10.63 25.03
C LEU A 174 2.93 9.70 24.41
N ASP A 175 2.53 8.48 24.04
CA ASP A 175 3.37 7.49 23.36
C ASP A 175 3.01 7.36 21.86
N ILE A 176 3.94 7.75 20.98
CA ILE A 176 3.91 7.57 19.52
C ILE A 176 4.74 6.35 19.12
N VAL A 177 4.09 5.37 18.49
CA VAL A 177 4.74 4.13 18.06
C VAL A 177 4.81 4.04 16.54
N LEU A 178 6.03 3.93 16.02
CA LEU A 178 6.32 3.75 14.60
C LEU A 178 6.35 2.28 14.20
N LEU A 179 5.69 2.00 13.08
CA LEU A 179 5.69 0.70 12.40
C LEU A 179 6.03 0.91 10.92
N ASP A 180 6.71 -0.05 10.30
CA ASP A 180 6.95 -0.04 8.85
C ASP A 180 5.69 -0.50 8.11
N ALA A 181 5.20 0.27 7.14
CA ALA A 181 3.97 -0.04 6.41
C ALA A 181 4.03 -1.34 5.59
N ALA A 182 5.21 -1.73 5.09
CA ALA A 182 5.38 -2.96 4.33
C ALA A 182 5.44 -4.20 5.22
N ALA A 183 6.03 -4.09 6.41
CA ALA A 183 6.12 -5.18 7.38
C ALA A 183 6.03 -4.69 8.83
N PRO A 184 4.83 -4.36 9.34
CA PRO A 184 4.65 -3.73 10.66
C PRO A 184 5.27 -4.53 11.81
N PHE A 185 5.32 -5.86 11.67
CA PHE A 185 5.84 -6.77 12.69
C PHE A 185 7.06 -7.58 12.21
N GLY A 186 7.71 -7.18 11.11
CA GLY A 186 8.81 -7.92 10.51
C GLY A 186 8.43 -9.37 10.19
N ASN A 187 9.18 -10.34 10.72
CA ASN A 187 8.88 -11.77 10.57
C ASN A 187 7.91 -12.33 11.64
N GLY A 188 7.31 -11.47 12.47
CA GLY A 188 6.38 -11.84 13.53
C GLY A 188 7.02 -12.47 14.77
N ARG A 189 8.36 -12.58 14.83
CA ARG A 189 9.09 -13.19 15.96
C ARG A 189 9.85 -12.16 16.78
N LEU A 190 9.94 -12.44 18.08
CA LEU A 190 10.75 -11.68 19.03
C LEU A 190 12.24 -11.91 18.83
N LEU A 191 13.06 -10.98 19.32
CA LEU A 191 14.50 -11.16 19.44
C LEU A 191 14.82 -12.45 20.23
N PRO A 192 15.83 -13.25 19.83
CA PRO A 192 16.68 -13.09 18.64
C PRO A 192 16.12 -13.75 17.36
N ALA A 193 14.99 -14.48 17.42
CA ALA A 193 14.41 -15.17 16.26
C ALA A 193 13.78 -14.24 15.21
N GLY A 194 13.61 -12.97 15.55
CA GLY A 194 13.05 -11.94 14.70
C GLY A 194 13.32 -10.55 15.25
N PRO A 195 12.82 -9.50 14.56
CA PRO A 195 13.21 -8.13 14.87
C PRO A 195 12.39 -7.53 16.02
N LEU A 196 11.33 -8.17 16.52
CA LEU A 196 10.46 -7.56 17.52
C LEU A 196 11.16 -7.46 18.90
N ARG A 197 11.19 -6.24 19.45
CA ARG A 197 11.65 -5.94 20.81
C ARG A 197 10.60 -6.31 21.86
N GLU A 198 9.32 -6.19 21.50
CA GLU A 198 8.19 -6.53 22.34
C GLU A 198 7.07 -7.17 21.50
N PRO A 199 6.17 -7.96 22.11
CA PRO A 199 5.05 -8.56 21.40
C PRO A 199 4.09 -7.49 20.86
N PRO A 200 3.46 -7.67 19.69
CA PRO A 200 2.53 -6.70 19.11
C PRO A 200 1.38 -6.25 20.02
N ALA A 201 0.99 -7.09 21.00
CA ALA A 201 -0.05 -6.78 21.98
C ALA A 201 0.21 -5.48 22.76
N VAL A 202 1.47 -5.04 22.90
CA VAL A 202 1.81 -3.80 23.60
C VAL A 202 1.33 -2.53 22.88
N LEU A 203 0.91 -2.62 21.62
CA LEU A 203 0.29 -1.49 20.91
C LEU A 203 -1.03 -1.05 21.52
N ALA A 204 -1.66 -1.89 22.34
CA ALA A 204 -2.89 -1.53 23.05
C ALA A 204 -2.73 -0.32 23.99
N VAL A 205 -1.50 -0.01 24.42
CA VAL A 205 -1.19 1.15 25.27
C VAL A 205 -0.60 2.34 24.51
N ALA A 206 -0.48 2.25 23.18
CA ALA A 206 0.00 3.37 22.37
C ALA A 206 -1.11 4.42 22.19
N ASP A 207 -0.76 5.71 22.31
CA ASP A 207 -1.70 6.81 22.08
C ASP A 207 -1.85 7.11 20.59
N VAL A 208 -0.73 7.00 19.87
CA VAL A 208 -0.61 7.25 18.44
C VAL A 208 0.20 6.11 17.82
N ILE A 209 -0.29 5.56 16.71
CA ILE A 209 0.43 4.59 15.90
C ILE A 209 0.67 5.24 14.53
N VAL A 210 1.91 5.28 14.07
CA VAL A 210 2.26 5.86 12.77
C VAL A 210 2.87 4.78 11.88
N LEU A 211 2.23 4.50 10.75
CA LEU A 211 2.79 3.64 9.71
C LEU A 211 3.69 4.46 8.79
N THR A 212 4.99 4.24 8.94
CA THR A 212 6.04 4.90 8.14
C THR A 212 6.23 4.21 6.78
N ARG A 213 6.68 4.97 5.78
CA ARG A 213 6.89 4.52 4.38
C ARG A 213 5.60 4.03 3.72
N PHE A 214 4.50 4.70 4.07
CA PHE A 214 3.19 4.32 3.57
C PHE A 214 2.97 4.89 2.16
N THR A 215 2.91 4.01 1.15
CA THR A 215 2.73 4.36 -0.26
C THR A 215 1.40 3.84 -0.82
N GLY A 216 0.46 3.43 0.04
CA GLY A 216 -0.82 2.83 -0.36
C GLY A 216 -0.73 1.37 -0.84
N GLY A 217 -1.74 0.94 -1.61
CA GLY A 217 -1.83 -0.43 -2.14
C GLY A 217 -1.97 -1.49 -1.04
N ASP A 218 -1.18 -2.56 -1.11
CA ASP A 218 -1.19 -3.67 -0.14
C ASP A 218 -0.95 -3.23 1.31
N GLN A 219 -0.28 -2.09 1.52
CA GLN A 219 -0.01 -1.53 2.83
C GLN A 219 -1.27 -0.97 3.51
N ALA A 220 -2.30 -0.61 2.74
CA ALA A 220 -3.60 -0.17 3.28
C ALA A 220 -4.22 -1.26 4.16
N ARG A 221 -3.98 -2.54 3.84
CA ARG A 221 -4.40 -3.67 4.68
C ARG A 221 -3.82 -3.57 6.09
N HIS A 222 -2.53 -3.28 6.22
CA HIS A 222 -1.87 -3.17 7.52
C HIS A 222 -2.40 -2.00 8.34
N TYR A 223 -2.64 -0.86 7.69
CA TYR A 223 -3.30 0.29 8.32
C TYR A 223 -4.63 -0.11 8.94
N TRP A 224 -5.51 -0.73 8.16
CA TRP A 224 -6.83 -1.08 8.66
C TRP A 224 -6.82 -2.17 9.74
N GLN A 225 -5.92 -3.16 9.64
CA GLN A 225 -5.74 -4.17 10.69
C GLN A 225 -5.29 -3.56 12.03
N LEU A 226 -4.43 -2.54 11.98
CA LEU A 226 -4.01 -1.83 13.18
C LEU A 226 -5.14 -0.96 13.73
N LYS A 227 -5.94 -0.32 12.86
CA LYS A 227 -7.08 0.50 13.30
C LYS A 227 -8.13 -0.33 14.01
N GLU A 228 -8.43 -1.50 13.48
CA GLU A 228 -9.40 -2.46 14.06
C GLU A 228 -8.92 -3.00 15.40
N LYS A 229 -7.65 -3.39 15.51
CA LYS A 229 -7.08 -3.94 16.75
C LYS A 229 -6.81 -2.89 17.83
N HIS A 230 -6.60 -1.64 17.43
CA HIS A 230 -6.23 -0.54 18.33
C HIS A 230 -7.14 0.68 18.08
N PRO A 231 -8.46 0.58 18.30
CA PRO A 231 -9.41 1.64 17.96
C PRO A 231 -9.20 2.91 18.80
N ARG A 232 -8.65 2.78 20.02
CA ARG A 232 -8.31 3.88 20.93
C ARG A 232 -7.07 4.66 20.51
N ALA A 233 -6.17 4.03 19.74
CA ALA A 233 -4.98 4.71 19.24
C ALA A 233 -5.34 5.59 18.04
N LEU A 234 -4.75 6.77 17.99
CA LEU A 234 -4.80 7.61 16.80
C LEU A 234 -3.86 6.99 15.77
N LEU A 235 -4.43 6.38 14.73
CA LEU A 235 -3.66 5.75 13.67
C LEU A 235 -3.42 6.75 12.54
N MET A 236 -2.15 6.89 12.17
CA MET A 236 -1.67 7.79 11.13
C MET A 236 -0.72 7.06 10.18
N THR A 237 -0.48 7.64 9.02
CA THR A 237 0.49 7.24 8.01
C THR A 237 1.49 8.37 7.84
N ALA A 238 2.75 8.01 7.71
CA ALA A 238 3.81 8.93 7.35
C ALA A 238 4.54 8.40 6.12
N ASP A 239 4.75 9.27 5.14
CA ASP A 239 5.68 9.00 4.05
C ASP A 239 6.97 9.81 4.22
N ILE A 240 8.07 9.23 3.77
CA ILE A 240 9.37 9.89 3.75
C ILE A 240 9.74 10.03 2.30
N HIS A 241 9.62 11.24 1.78
CA HIS A 241 9.89 11.54 0.38
C HIS A 241 10.99 12.60 0.28
N PRO A 242 11.73 12.63 -0.84
CA PRO A 242 12.62 13.73 -1.13
C PRO A 242 11.85 15.05 -1.14
N THR A 243 12.42 16.08 -0.54
CA THR A 243 11.84 17.44 -0.51
C THR A 243 12.68 18.45 -1.27
N GLY A 244 13.97 18.19 -1.42
CA GLY A 244 14.90 19.10 -2.06
C GLY A 244 16.27 18.49 -2.17
N VAL A 245 17.19 19.26 -2.74
CA VAL A 245 18.60 18.90 -2.79
C VAL A 245 19.44 20.12 -2.45
N ARG A 246 20.48 19.92 -1.64
CA ARG A 246 21.45 20.98 -1.36
C ARG A 246 22.72 20.75 -2.14
N ARG A 247 23.26 21.80 -2.74
CA ARG A 247 24.61 21.79 -3.34
C ARG A 247 25.64 22.24 -2.31
N PHE A 248 26.74 21.53 -2.21
CA PHE A 248 27.85 21.84 -1.31
C PHE A 248 29.18 22.00 -2.09
N PRO A 249 30.04 22.99 -1.74
CA PRO A 249 29.84 24.01 -0.69
C PRO A 249 28.88 25.14 -1.10
N GLY A 250 28.25 25.78 -0.10
CA GLY A 250 27.64 27.12 -0.25
C GLY A 250 26.26 27.25 -0.92
N GLY A 251 25.47 26.17 -1.04
CA GLY A 251 24.13 26.24 -1.65
C GLY A 251 22.97 26.22 -0.65
N ASP A 252 21.93 26.99 -0.96
CA ASP A 252 20.58 26.81 -0.39
C ASP A 252 19.95 25.48 -0.85
N SER A 253 18.84 25.10 -0.22
CA SER A 253 18.03 23.99 -0.72
C SER A 253 17.43 24.35 -2.07
N LEU A 254 17.65 23.48 -3.06
CA LEU A 254 17.17 23.60 -4.44
C LEU A 254 16.05 22.59 -4.69
N GLU A 255 15.21 22.88 -5.70
CA GLU A 255 14.19 21.94 -6.16
C GLU A 255 14.80 20.66 -6.74
N LEU A 256 14.09 19.54 -6.54
CA LEU A 256 14.50 18.22 -7.02
C LEU A 256 14.62 18.15 -8.56
N SER A 257 13.87 18.98 -9.28
CA SER A 257 13.92 19.11 -10.75
C SER A 257 15.33 19.40 -11.26
N LYS A 258 16.17 20.07 -10.46
CA LYS A 258 17.58 20.36 -10.80
C LYS A 258 18.46 19.12 -10.90
N LEU A 259 18.03 17.97 -10.39
CA LEU A 259 18.76 16.72 -10.49
C LEU A 259 18.50 15.94 -11.79
N GLN A 260 17.44 16.28 -12.53
CA GLN A 260 17.07 15.55 -13.74
C GLN A 260 18.14 15.68 -14.82
N GLY A 261 18.61 14.55 -15.33
CA GLY A 261 19.63 14.50 -16.39
C GLY A 261 21.02 14.97 -15.94
N LEU A 262 21.26 15.21 -14.64
CA LEU A 262 22.61 15.44 -14.14
C LEU A 262 23.36 14.11 -14.01
N PRO A 263 24.53 13.94 -14.67
CA PRO A 263 25.34 12.75 -14.53
C PRO A 263 26.04 12.77 -13.17
N LEU A 264 25.60 11.94 -12.23
CA LEU A 264 26.11 11.96 -10.85
C LEU A 264 26.61 10.57 -10.43
N LEU A 265 27.64 10.56 -9.57
CA LEU A 265 28.03 9.36 -8.82
C LEU A 265 27.33 9.36 -7.46
N ALA A 266 26.50 8.36 -7.19
CA ALA A 266 25.83 8.24 -5.90
C ALA A 266 26.69 7.45 -4.89
N PHE A 267 26.63 7.84 -3.62
CA PHE A 267 27.17 7.03 -2.53
C PHE A 267 26.36 7.15 -1.24
N CYS A 268 26.30 6.08 -0.44
CA CYS A 268 25.68 6.12 0.88
C CYS A 268 26.20 5.03 1.83
N GLY A 269 26.08 5.29 3.14
CA GLY A 269 26.37 4.38 4.25
C GLY A 269 25.10 4.08 5.05
N LEU A 270 24.07 3.58 4.37
CA LEU A 270 22.75 3.25 4.93
C LEU A 270 22.57 1.75 5.15
N ALA A 271 21.69 1.37 6.09
CA ALA A 271 21.27 -0.02 6.31
C ALA A 271 20.64 -0.69 5.06
N GLN A 272 20.00 0.09 4.18
CA GLN A 272 19.40 -0.40 2.92
C GLN A 272 19.77 0.52 1.75
N PRO A 273 20.98 0.38 1.17
CA PRO A 273 21.46 1.25 0.10
C PRO A 273 20.56 1.25 -1.15
N GLY A 274 19.95 0.09 -1.45
CA GLY A 274 19.07 -0.07 -2.62
C GLY A 274 17.86 0.88 -2.63
N MET A 275 17.35 1.30 -1.46
CA MET A 275 16.26 2.26 -1.40
C MET A 275 16.69 3.66 -1.85
N PHE A 276 17.92 4.05 -1.55
CA PHE A 276 18.46 5.34 -1.97
C PHE A 276 18.70 5.34 -3.48
N ASP A 277 19.27 4.26 -4.01
CA ASP A 277 19.41 4.01 -5.44
C ASP A 277 18.04 4.10 -6.18
N ASP A 278 17.02 3.40 -5.68
CA ASP A 278 15.65 3.47 -6.22
C ASP A 278 15.07 4.89 -6.16
N THR A 279 15.35 5.64 -5.09
CA THR A 279 14.86 7.02 -4.92
C THR A 279 15.50 7.97 -5.93
N LEU A 280 16.80 7.84 -6.20
CA LEU A 280 17.49 8.68 -7.18
C LEU A 280 17.05 8.35 -8.61
N ASP A 281 16.82 7.07 -8.90
CA ASP A 281 16.21 6.64 -10.17
C ASP A 281 14.80 7.24 -10.31
N ASP A 282 13.98 7.19 -9.25
CA ASP A 282 12.64 7.80 -9.17
C ASP A 282 12.66 9.32 -9.44
N LEU A 283 13.74 10.01 -9.08
CA LEU A 283 13.94 11.44 -9.34
C LEU A 283 14.49 11.76 -10.74
N GLY A 284 14.82 10.76 -11.55
CA GLY A 284 15.37 10.94 -12.90
C GLY A 284 16.83 11.39 -12.92
N VAL A 285 17.59 11.05 -11.87
CA VAL A 285 19.03 11.32 -11.81
C VAL A 285 19.77 10.36 -12.74
N GLU A 286 20.67 10.88 -13.57
CA GLU A 286 21.50 10.04 -14.44
C GLU A 286 22.68 9.48 -13.65
N LEU A 287 22.49 8.31 -13.03
CA LEU A 287 23.54 7.69 -12.22
C LEU A 287 24.63 7.05 -13.07
N GLN A 288 25.84 7.62 -13.01
CA GLN A 288 27.05 7.05 -13.63
C GLN A 288 27.63 5.89 -12.82
N GLY A 289 27.27 5.81 -11.54
CA GLY A 289 27.63 4.70 -10.66
C GLY A 289 27.07 4.89 -9.25
N PHE A 290 27.12 3.81 -8.47
CA PHE A 290 26.65 3.79 -7.08
C PHE A 290 27.66 3.09 -6.18
N VAL A 291 28.10 3.76 -5.11
CA VAL A 291 29.07 3.22 -4.14
C VAL A 291 28.40 3.05 -2.78
N ALA A 292 28.17 1.80 -2.39
CA ALA A 292 27.61 1.46 -1.08
C ALA A 292 28.71 1.27 -0.04
N PHE A 293 28.55 1.89 1.12
CA PHE A 293 29.38 1.69 2.30
C PHE A 293 28.58 0.97 3.41
N PRO A 294 29.26 0.34 4.39
CA PRO A 294 28.59 -0.22 5.56
C PRO A 294 27.73 0.82 6.30
N ASP A 295 26.65 0.38 6.97
CA ASP A 295 25.82 1.30 7.75
C ASP A 295 26.65 1.93 8.88
N HIS A 296 26.61 3.26 8.97
CA HIS A 296 27.49 4.05 9.84
C HIS A 296 28.97 4.05 9.46
N HIS A 297 29.28 3.92 8.17
CA HIS A 297 30.62 4.20 7.67
C HIS A 297 31.06 5.62 8.03
N ARG A 298 32.29 5.74 8.53
CA ARG A 298 32.95 7.02 8.75
C ARG A 298 33.83 7.31 7.56
N PHE A 299 33.43 8.29 6.77
CA PHE A 299 34.18 8.70 5.59
C PHE A 299 35.51 9.34 5.99
N THR A 300 36.60 8.82 5.42
CA THR A 300 37.95 9.37 5.54
C THR A 300 38.27 10.26 4.35
N VAL A 301 39.29 11.13 4.47
CA VAL A 301 39.76 11.96 3.34
C VAL A 301 40.07 11.10 2.12
N ARG A 302 40.72 9.94 2.33
CA ARG A 302 41.01 8.95 1.29
C ARG A 302 39.74 8.41 0.62
N ASP A 303 38.68 8.11 1.37
CA ASP A 303 37.41 7.66 0.78
C ASP A 303 36.85 8.72 -0.18
N LEU A 304 36.97 10.00 0.18
CA LEU A 304 36.48 11.13 -0.64
C LEU A 304 37.33 11.33 -1.89
N GLU A 305 38.65 11.19 -1.79
CA GLU A 305 39.56 11.20 -2.94
C GLU A 305 39.25 10.04 -3.91
N GLU A 306 39.03 8.83 -3.39
CA GLU A 306 38.66 7.66 -4.19
C GLU A 306 37.29 7.82 -4.86
N LEU A 307 36.30 8.37 -4.15
CA LEU A 307 34.99 8.70 -4.71
C LEU A 307 35.10 9.76 -5.81
N THR A 308 35.91 10.81 -5.61
CA THR A 308 36.13 11.86 -6.59
C THR A 308 36.83 11.31 -7.84
N LYS A 309 37.84 10.44 -7.66
CA LYS A 309 38.51 9.76 -8.77
C LYS A 309 37.54 8.90 -9.56
N LYS A 310 36.76 8.04 -8.89
CA LYS A 310 35.72 7.22 -9.54
C LYS A 310 34.68 8.07 -10.27
N ALA A 311 34.25 9.18 -9.69
CA ALA A 311 33.30 10.08 -10.33
C ALA A 311 33.85 10.58 -11.66
N ARG A 312 35.13 11.01 -11.71
CA ARG A 312 35.79 11.41 -12.96
C ARG A 312 35.95 10.25 -13.94
N ASP A 313 36.39 9.09 -13.48
CA ASP A 313 36.58 7.89 -14.32
C ASP A 313 35.27 7.45 -14.98
N PHE A 314 34.13 7.66 -14.30
CA PHE A 314 32.79 7.40 -14.83
C PHE A 314 32.13 8.60 -15.53
N GLY A 315 32.84 9.71 -15.73
CA GLY A 315 32.31 10.88 -16.43
C GLY A 315 31.20 11.63 -15.67
N ALA A 316 31.11 11.48 -14.36
CA ALA A 316 30.13 12.18 -13.53
C ALA A 316 30.49 13.66 -13.34
N ALA A 317 29.50 14.54 -13.45
CA ALA A 317 29.62 15.98 -13.20
C ALA A 317 29.62 16.34 -11.71
N GLY A 318 29.33 15.38 -10.82
CA GLY A 318 29.28 15.58 -9.38
C GLY A 318 28.98 14.29 -8.62
N LEU A 319 28.86 14.41 -7.31
CA LEU A 319 28.47 13.30 -6.44
C LEU A 319 27.14 13.59 -5.76
N ILE A 320 26.38 12.54 -5.38
CA ILE A 320 25.17 12.68 -4.59
C ILE A 320 25.15 11.72 -3.39
N THR A 321 24.73 12.21 -2.23
CA THR A 321 24.62 11.43 -1.00
C THR A 321 23.41 11.80 -0.17
N THR A 322 23.20 11.10 0.95
CA THR A 322 22.07 11.33 1.85
C THR A 322 22.40 12.41 2.88
N THR A 323 21.39 13.08 3.43
CA THR A 323 21.56 14.02 4.54
C THR A 323 22.22 13.38 5.77
N LYS A 324 21.97 12.09 6.00
CA LYS A 324 22.56 11.32 7.10
C LYS A 324 24.07 11.12 6.90
N ASP A 325 24.49 10.75 5.69
CA ASP A 325 25.90 10.55 5.37
C ASP A 325 26.64 11.89 5.26
N PHE A 326 26.00 12.93 4.72
CA PHE A 326 26.56 14.27 4.70
C PHE A 326 26.92 14.79 6.10
N ALA A 327 26.10 14.51 7.11
CA ALA A 327 26.41 14.89 8.48
C ALA A 327 27.65 14.16 9.05
N ARG A 328 28.06 13.03 8.47
CA ARG A 328 29.29 12.29 8.81
C ARG A 328 30.49 12.81 8.05
N LEU A 329 30.30 13.42 6.87
CA LEU A 329 31.36 14.07 6.08
C LEU A 329 31.90 15.32 6.78
N GLY A 330 31.09 16.00 7.61
CA GLY A 330 31.49 17.27 8.22
C GLY A 330 31.69 18.37 7.17
N GLU A 331 32.42 19.44 7.52
CA GLU A 331 32.89 20.46 6.56
C GLU A 331 34.11 19.96 5.75
N VAL A 332 34.46 18.67 5.83
CA VAL A 332 35.67 18.07 5.25
C VAL A 332 35.55 17.80 3.75
N TRP A 333 34.42 18.18 3.12
CA TRP A 333 34.31 18.10 1.66
C TRP A 333 35.04 19.28 1.00
N GLU A 334 36.30 19.08 0.68
CA GLU A 334 37.14 19.97 -0.15
C GLU A 334 37.33 19.40 -1.58
N GLY A 335 36.43 18.53 -2.01
CA GLY A 335 36.51 17.88 -3.31
C GLY A 335 36.35 18.87 -4.48
N SER A 336 37.07 18.63 -5.57
CA SER A 336 37.00 19.46 -6.78
C SER A 336 35.65 19.38 -7.53
N LEU A 337 34.80 18.42 -7.17
CA LEU A 337 33.49 18.19 -7.78
C LEU A 337 32.39 18.59 -6.80
N PRO A 338 31.25 19.11 -7.30
CA PRO A 338 30.13 19.47 -6.43
C PRO A 338 29.54 18.22 -5.76
N LEU A 339 29.20 18.37 -4.47
CA LEU A 339 28.45 17.37 -3.72
C LEU A 339 26.99 17.80 -3.57
N TRP A 340 26.09 16.94 -4.02
CA TRP A 340 24.66 17.09 -3.86
C TRP A 340 24.20 16.26 -2.65
N VAL A 341 23.40 16.87 -1.79
CA VAL A 341 22.87 16.22 -0.58
C VAL A 341 21.36 16.14 -0.72
N LEU A 342 20.85 14.92 -0.86
CA LEU A 342 19.41 14.71 -0.96
C LEU A 342 18.77 14.98 0.41
N GLU A 343 17.83 15.93 0.41
CA GLU A 343 17.05 16.28 1.59
C GLU A 343 15.73 15.49 1.56
N VAL A 344 15.36 14.91 2.70
CA VAL A 344 14.13 14.14 2.87
C VAL A 344 13.22 14.84 3.86
N GLY A 345 11.95 14.93 3.52
CA GLY A 345 10.89 15.40 4.39
C GLY A 345 10.07 14.24 4.93
N VAL A 346 9.24 14.55 5.92
CA VAL A 346 8.21 13.64 6.41
C VAL A 346 6.87 14.29 6.19
N GLU A 347 5.97 13.59 5.51
CA GLU A 347 4.58 14.00 5.38
C GLU A 347 3.72 13.05 6.22
N ILE A 348 2.99 13.60 7.19
CA ILE A 348 2.11 12.82 8.08
C ILE A 348 0.66 13.17 7.72
N ASN A 349 -0.16 12.14 7.48
CA ASN A 349 -1.59 12.37 7.28
C ASN A 349 -2.22 12.94 8.56
N GLN A 350 -3.12 13.91 8.42
CA GLN A 350 -3.79 14.53 9.57
C GLN A 350 -2.80 15.11 10.61
N GLU A 351 -1.61 15.58 10.17
CA GLU A 351 -0.58 16.15 11.06
C GLU A 351 -1.15 17.17 12.05
N GLY A 352 -2.07 18.03 11.61
CA GLY A 352 -2.70 19.05 12.46
C GLY A 352 -3.29 18.46 13.75
N MET A 353 -3.98 17.31 13.65
CA MET A 353 -4.55 16.63 14.83
C MET A 353 -3.47 16.10 15.77
N LEU A 354 -2.33 15.63 15.25
CA LEU A 354 -1.21 15.18 16.07
C LEU A 354 -0.61 16.35 16.84
N LEU A 355 -0.35 17.46 16.15
CA LEU A 355 0.25 18.65 16.75
C LEU A 355 -0.70 19.27 17.79
N GLU A 356 -2.00 19.39 17.50
CA GLU A 356 -3.01 19.85 18.45
C GLU A 356 -3.08 18.96 19.71
N ARG A 357 -2.98 17.63 19.52
CA ARG A 357 -2.97 16.69 20.66
C ARG A 357 -1.72 16.86 21.54
N ILE A 358 -0.56 17.14 20.93
CA ILE A 358 0.68 17.43 21.66
C ILE A 358 0.58 18.78 22.38
N GLU A 359 0.10 19.82 21.71
CA GLU A 359 -0.09 21.16 22.28
C GLU A 359 -1.13 21.18 23.40
N GLY A 360 -2.15 20.32 23.32
CA GLY A 360 -3.11 20.12 24.40
C GLY A 360 -2.47 19.67 25.72
N LEU A 361 -1.28 19.09 25.70
CA LEU A 361 -0.50 18.73 26.91
C LEU A 361 0.12 19.96 27.59
N LEU A 362 0.29 21.07 26.87
CA LEU A 362 0.95 22.29 27.36
C LEU A 362 -0.01 23.21 28.14
N ARG A 363 -1.33 22.97 28.10
CA ARG A 363 -2.31 23.81 28.79
C ARG A 363 -2.26 23.59 30.31
N PRO A 364 -2.28 24.65 31.13
CA PRO A 364 -2.23 24.52 32.58
C PRO A 364 -3.46 23.78 33.13
N VAL A 365 -3.22 22.88 34.08
CA VAL A 365 -4.23 22.11 34.81
C VAL A 365 -4.93 23.05 35.79
N SER A 366 -5.88 23.85 35.33
CA SER A 366 -6.73 24.65 36.23
C SER A 366 -8.23 24.47 36.00
N ASP A 367 -8.67 23.55 35.13
CA ASP A 367 -10.11 23.30 34.91
C ASP A 367 -10.47 21.85 34.55
N ALA A 368 -9.59 20.90 34.87
CA ALA A 368 -9.89 19.48 34.68
C ALA A 368 -10.31 18.86 36.02
N SER A 369 -11.58 18.46 36.11
CA SER A 369 -11.99 17.39 37.03
C SER A 369 -10.99 16.23 36.94
N PRO A 370 -10.62 15.57 38.05
CA PRO A 370 -9.60 14.53 38.03
C PRO A 370 -9.96 13.49 36.98
N ARG A 371 -9.14 13.40 35.91
CA ARG A 371 -9.22 12.27 34.98
C ARG A 371 -8.99 11.02 35.84
N PRO A 372 -9.82 9.96 35.69
CA PRO A 372 -9.68 8.78 36.51
C PRO A 372 -8.24 8.30 36.42
N SER A 373 -7.62 8.17 37.59
CA SER A 373 -6.41 7.37 37.74
C SER A 373 -6.60 6.07 36.97
N ARG A 374 -5.54 5.58 36.32
CA ARG A 374 -5.52 4.23 35.76
C ARG A 374 -5.78 3.24 36.91
N GLU A 375 -7.05 3.02 37.25
CA GLU A 375 -7.47 2.03 38.23
C GLU A 375 -7.35 0.67 37.56
N HIS A 376 -6.51 -0.16 38.16
CA HIS A 376 -6.42 -1.57 37.85
C HIS A 376 -7.73 -2.25 38.26
N PRO A 377 -8.26 -3.19 37.46
CA PRO A 377 -9.43 -3.95 37.86
C PRO A 377 -9.15 -4.62 39.23
N PRO A 378 -10.12 -4.65 40.14
CA PRO A 378 -9.90 -5.18 41.47
C PRO A 378 -9.61 -6.67 41.40
N ARG A 379 -8.77 -7.11 42.34
CA ARG A 379 -8.50 -8.52 42.61
C ARG A 379 -9.79 -9.21 43.07
N SER A 380 -10.26 -10.22 42.36
CA SER A 380 -11.05 -11.30 42.97
C SER A 380 -10.44 -12.66 42.64
N LYS A 381 -10.28 -13.46 43.70
CA LYS A 381 -9.95 -14.89 43.69
C LYS A 381 -11.25 -15.70 43.65
N ALA A 382 -11.10 -16.98 43.29
CA ALA A 382 -12.07 -18.09 43.27
C ALA A 382 -12.86 -18.19 41.96
N ALA A 383 -12.74 -19.24 41.12
CA ALA A 383 -12.95 -20.68 41.35
C ALA A 383 -14.37 -20.99 41.82
N GLY A 384 -15.14 -21.72 41.00
CA GLY A 384 -16.38 -22.37 41.41
C GLY A 384 -17.60 -22.06 40.55
N ASP A 385 -18.04 -23.08 39.83
CA ASP A 385 -19.43 -23.51 39.69
C ASP A 385 -20.34 -23.08 38.53
N ILE A 386 -21.16 -24.10 38.25
CA ILE A 386 -22.01 -24.44 37.12
C ILE A 386 -23.44 -23.97 37.40
N ALA A 387 -24.23 -23.87 36.33
CA ALA A 387 -25.70 -24.01 36.27
C ALA A 387 -26.55 -22.73 36.07
N ALA A 388 -27.18 -22.70 34.89
CA ALA A 388 -28.59 -22.42 34.61
C ALA A 388 -29.39 -21.52 35.57
N THR A 389 -30.03 -20.47 35.03
CA THR A 389 -31.50 -20.35 35.07
C THR A 389 -32.06 -19.29 34.11
N ARG A 390 -33.15 -19.70 33.46
CA ARG A 390 -34.16 -18.99 32.65
C ARG A 390 -35.02 -18.01 33.48
N GLN A 391 -35.70 -17.09 32.76
CA GLN A 391 -36.99 -16.40 33.07
C GLN A 391 -36.92 -15.24 34.10
N GLU A 392 -37.64 -14.11 34.03
CA GLU A 392 -38.83 -13.66 33.28
C GLU A 392 -39.09 -12.13 33.48
N PHE A 393 -39.90 -11.52 32.58
CA PHE A 393 -40.81 -10.33 32.62
C PHE A 393 -40.54 -9.12 33.56
N GLY A 394 -40.88 -7.84 33.26
CA GLY A 394 -41.63 -7.17 32.18
C GLY A 394 -42.07 -5.74 32.61
N PHE A 395 -42.50 -4.92 31.64
CA PHE A 395 -43.27 -3.64 31.72
C PHE A 395 -42.62 -2.42 32.41
N SER A 396 -42.85 -1.14 32.08
CA SER A 396 -43.77 -0.35 31.22
C SER A 396 -43.10 1.05 31.05
N GLY A 397 -43.10 1.73 29.89
CA GLY A 397 -44.19 2.59 29.42
C GLY A 397 -44.09 4.03 29.96
N ASN A 398 -43.68 5.00 29.13
CA ASN A 398 -44.50 6.19 28.90
C ASN A 398 -44.06 7.03 27.70
N SER A 399 -45.07 7.40 26.92
CA SER A 399 -45.09 8.26 25.74
C SER A 399 -45.22 9.72 26.13
N GLU A 400 -44.66 10.63 25.34
CA GLU A 400 -45.27 11.95 25.13
C GLU A 400 -45.01 12.43 23.69
N ARG A 401 -46.12 12.76 23.01
CA ARG A 401 -46.21 13.36 21.68
C ARG A 401 -46.35 14.87 21.86
N LEU A 402 -45.69 15.68 21.03
CA LEU A 402 -46.23 16.99 20.60
C LEU A 402 -45.83 17.28 19.14
N THR A 403 -46.70 18.03 18.47
CA THR A 403 -47.06 18.11 17.04
C THR A 403 -46.23 19.09 16.17
N PRO A 404 -46.44 19.15 14.83
CA PRO A 404 -45.55 19.81 13.86
C PRO A 404 -46.08 21.13 13.22
N SER A 405 -45.22 21.72 12.36
CA SER A 405 -45.42 22.75 11.30
C SER A 405 -45.19 24.24 11.68
N PRO A 406 -44.88 25.16 10.72
CA PRO A 406 -45.09 25.07 9.25
C PRO A 406 -43.94 25.47 8.30
N ARG A 407 -44.14 25.12 7.03
CA ARG A 407 -43.40 25.53 5.81
C ARG A 407 -43.55 27.04 5.50
N PRO A 408 -42.72 27.57 4.61
CA PRO A 408 -43.18 28.55 3.63
C PRO A 408 -42.94 28.10 2.17
N SER A 409 -43.87 28.50 1.31
CA SER A 409 -43.88 28.40 -0.17
C SER A 409 -43.32 29.71 -0.80
N PRO A 410 -43.04 29.75 -2.12
CA PRO A 410 -42.03 30.62 -2.74
C PRO A 410 -42.61 31.92 -3.34
N PRO A 411 -41.77 32.84 -3.84
CA PRO A 411 -42.17 33.77 -4.90
C PRO A 411 -41.48 33.44 -6.23
N GLY A 412 -42.22 33.61 -7.33
CA GLY A 412 -41.77 33.37 -8.70
C GLY A 412 -41.20 34.60 -9.41
N GLY A 413 -40.31 34.31 -10.37
CA GLY A 413 -40.25 34.84 -11.74
C GLY A 413 -40.01 36.34 -12.00
N ARG A 414 -38.84 36.68 -12.57
CA ARG A 414 -38.60 36.97 -14.02
C ARG A 414 -37.27 37.73 -14.26
N GLY A 415 -36.54 37.27 -15.28
CA GLY A 415 -35.87 38.09 -16.30
C GLY A 415 -34.57 38.83 -15.96
N GLY A 416 -33.51 38.58 -16.74
CA GLY A 416 -32.36 39.47 -16.85
C GLY A 416 -31.06 38.77 -17.26
N ASP A 417 -30.71 38.88 -18.53
CA ASP A 417 -29.42 38.49 -19.10
C ASP A 417 -28.25 39.17 -18.40
N GLY A 418 -27.14 38.45 -18.25
CA GLY A 418 -25.91 38.99 -17.67
C GLY A 418 -24.82 37.93 -17.58
N ALA A 419 -24.02 37.83 -18.66
CA ALA A 419 -22.81 37.05 -18.69
C ALA A 419 -21.89 37.39 -17.49
N THR A 420 -21.59 36.42 -16.64
CA THR A 420 -20.42 36.43 -15.78
C THR A 420 -19.90 35.01 -15.57
N SER A 421 -18.61 34.87 -15.80
CA SER A 421 -17.76 33.69 -15.71
C SER A 421 -17.87 32.94 -14.39
N TRP A 422 -18.07 31.62 -14.47
CA TRP A 422 -17.92 30.69 -13.35
C TRP A 422 -16.51 30.07 -13.37
N PRO A 423 -15.78 30.02 -12.25
CA PRO A 423 -14.50 29.32 -12.16
C PRO A 423 -14.70 27.81 -12.17
N GLU A 424 -13.79 27.14 -12.86
CA GLU A 424 -13.78 25.72 -13.20
C GLU A 424 -13.79 24.76 -12.00
N GLU A 425 -14.54 23.68 -12.20
CA GLU A 425 -14.52 22.43 -11.46
C GLU A 425 -13.14 21.74 -11.52
N SER A 426 -12.70 21.10 -10.44
CA SER A 426 -11.74 19.99 -10.52
C SER A 426 -12.12 18.85 -9.56
N GLY A 427 -13.34 18.34 -9.76
CA GLY A 427 -13.70 16.98 -9.38
C GLY A 427 -13.15 16.02 -10.44
N VAL A 428 -12.27 15.11 -10.02
CA VAL A 428 -11.58 14.12 -10.85
C VAL A 428 -12.52 13.43 -11.85
N ARG A 429 -12.40 13.79 -13.14
CA ARG A 429 -12.85 12.99 -14.28
C ARG A 429 -11.63 12.37 -14.96
N THR A 430 -11.51 11.05 -14.86
CA THR A 430 -10.97 10.17 -15.92
C THR A 430 -11.29 8.70 -15.59
N THR A 431 -12.59 8.36 -15.63
CA THR A 431 -12.92 7.11 -16.31
C THR A 431 -12.71 7.42 -17.79
N LEU A 432 -11.99 6.61 -18.56
CA LEU A 432 -12.02 6.73 -20.01
C LEU A 432 -13.48 6.60 -20.46
N VAL A 433 -14.17 7.73 -20.59
CA VAL A 433 -15.40 7.84 -21.34
C VAL A 433 -14.96 7.50 -22.74
N ALA A 434 -15.37 6.32 -23.22
CA ALA A 434 -15.25 5.99 -24.62
C ALA A 434 -15.74 7.20 -25.43
N PRO A 435 -15.02 7.66 -26.47
CA PRO A 435 -15.52 8.72 -27.32
C PRO A 435 -16.93 8.33 -27.76
N ALA A 436 -17.89 9.21 -27.51
CA ALA A 436 -19.34 8.94 -27.47
C ALA A 436 -19.98 8.55 -28.82
N SER A 437 -19.26 7.89 -29.72
CA SER A 437 -19.77 7.59 -31.07
C SER A 437 -19.13 6.39 -31.79
N ARG A 438 -18.19 5.62 -31.20
CA ARG A 438 -17.62 4.44 -31.89
C ARG A 438 -17.69 3.17 -31.05
N ARG A 439 -18.46 2.19 -31.52
CA ARG A 439 -18.44 0.80 -31.03
C ARG A 439 -17.05 0.21 -31.24
N TRP A 440 -16.56 -0.57 -30.29
CA TRP A 440 -15.27 -1.23 -30.42
C TRP A 440 -15.31 -2.39 -31.43
N GLU A 441 -14.88 -2.16 -32.66
CA GLU A 441 -14.81 -3.18 -33.72
C GLU A 441 -13.61 -4.13 -33.55
N PRO A 442 -13.66 -5.38 -34.05
CA PRO A 442 -12.51 -6.29 -34.12
C PRO A 442 -11.26 -5.62 -34.74
N GLY A 443 -10.11 -5.70 -34.06
CA GLY A 443 -8.84 -5.11 -34.52
C GLY A 443 -8.64 -3.61 -34.18
N LEU A 444 -9.55 -2.99 -33.42
CA LEU A 444 -9.42 -1.59 -33.01
C LEU A 444 -8.21 -1.38 -32.08
N SER A 445 -7.17 -0.72 -32.60
CA SER A 445 -6.04 -0.22 -31.83
C SER A 445 -6.32 1.22 -31.39
N LEU A 446 -6.22 1.50 -30.10
CA LEU A 446 -6.45 2.82 -29.52
C LEU A 446 -5.12 3.50 -29.17
N PRO A 447 -4.99 4.83 -29.34
CA PRO A 447 -3.84 5.55 -28.83
C PRO A 447 -3.78 5.47 -27.30
N LEU A 448 -2.57 5.43 -26.74
CA LEU A 448 -2.40 5.59 -25.30
C LEU A 448 -2.83 7.01 -24.87
N PRO A 449 -3.59 7.14 -23.76
CA PRO A 449 -3.88 8.44 -23.17
C PRO A 449 -2.59 9.23 -22.89
N GLU A 450 -2.65 10.55 -23.01
CA GLU A 450 -1.47 11.42 -22.85
C GLU A 450 -0.80 11.24 -21.48
N GLU A 451 -1.59 11.20 -20.40
CA GLU A 451 -1.09 10.97 -19.05
C GLU A 451 -0.35 9.62 -18.93
N VAL A 452 -0.87 8.57 -19.57
CA VAL A 452 -0.24 7.24 -19.58
C VAL A 452 1.07 7.29 -20.33
N ARG A 453 1.11 7.96 -21.49
CA ARG A 453 2.32 8.11 -22.29
C ARG A 453 3.40 8.86 -21.52
N HIS A 454 3.06 9.96 -20.87
CA HIS A 454 4.00 10.73 -20.05
C HIS A 454 4.57 9.87 -18.91
N ARG A 455 3.74 9.13 -18.18
CA ARG A 455 4.21 8.22 -17.13
C ARG A 455 5.04 7.05 -17.67
N PHE A 456 4.79 6.59 -18.89
CA PHE A 456 5.59 5.54 -19.52
C PHE A 456 7.01 6.01 -19.86
N LEU A 457 7.20 7.29 -20.25
CA LEU A 457 8.52 7.88 -20.49
C LEU A 457 9.40 7.90 -19.24
N THR A 458 8.78 7.88 -18.07
CA THR A 458 9.47 7.92 -16.78
C THR A 458 9.92 6.54 -16.27
N LEU A 459 9.63 5.46 -17.01
CA LEU A 459 10.06 4.11 -16.65
C LEU A 459 11.52 3.88 -17.05
N GLY A 460 12.32 3.44 -16.08
CA GLY A 460 13.72 3.06 -16.30
C GLY A 460 13.92 1.57 -16.49
N VAL A 461 15.12 1.19 -16.95
CA VAL A 461 15.60 -0.20 -16.95
C VAL A 461 17.02 -0.20 -16.35
N ARG A 462 17.20 -0.92 -15.23
CA ARG A 462 18.51 -1.05 -14.52
C ARG A 462 19.63 -1.58 -15.45
N PRO A 463 20.92 -1.28 -15.16
CA PRO A 463 21.90 -0.90 -16.19
C PRO A 463 22.13 -1.90 -17.32
N ARG A 464 22.30 -1.29 -18.50
CA ARG A 464 22.44 -1.86 -19.85
C ARG A 464 23.64 -2.82 -19.97
N ARG A 465 23.36 -4.11 -20.12
CA ARG A 465 24.21 -4.99 -20.95
C ARG A 465 23.65 -5.24 -22.35
N TRP A 466 22.39 -4.86 -22.58
CA TRP A 466 21.64 -5.24 -23.78
C TRP A 466 20.88 -4.01 -24.28
N SER A 467 21.36 -3.41 -25.37
CA SER A 467 20.65 -2.36 -26.10
C SER A 467 19.73 -2.99 -27.14
N GLY A 468 18.51 -2.47 -27.27
CA GLY A 468 17.55 -2.89 -28.30
C GLY A 468 16.55 -3.96 -27.85
N LEU A 469 15.60 -4.23 -28.76
CA LEU A 469 14.62 -5.30 -28.64
C LEU A 469 15.32 -6.66 -28.63
N PRO A 470 14.92 -7.59 -27.75
CA PRO A 470 15.48 -8.95 -27.76
C PRO A 470 15.10 -9.69 -29.05
N GLU A 471 15.98 -10.54 -29.56
CA GLU A 471 15.58 -11.52 -30.57
C GLU A 471 14.82 -12.66 -29.88
N ALA A 472 13.49 -12.66 -30.00
CA ALA A 472 12.62 -13.65 -29.37
C ALA A 472 11.73 -14.33 -30.41
N ARG A 473 11.83 -15.66 -30.53
CA ARG A 473 10.92 -16.50 -31.32
C ARG A 473 9.97 -17.31 -30.43
N HIS A 474 10.37 -17.61 -29.20
CA HIS A 474 9.54 -18.31 -28.22
C HIS A 474 9.44 -17.49 -26.94
N ILE A 475 8.23 -17.04 -26.61
CA ILE A 475 7.95 -16.17 -25.47
C ILE A 475 7.14 -16.93 -24.44
N LEU A 476 7.59 -16.93 -23.19
CA LEU A 476 6.84 -17.43 -22.04
C LEU A 476 6.25 -16.27 -21.23
N LEU A 477 4.94 -16.11 -21.26
CA LEU A 477 4.24 -15.14 -20.42
C LEU A 477 3.72 -15.82 -19.15
N LEU A 478 4.17 -15.37 -17.97
CA LEU A 478 3.58 -15.80 -16.70
C LEU A 478 2.37 -14.94 -16.38
N ALA A 479 1.19 -15.54 -16.40
CA ALA A 479 -0.07 -14.84 -16.19
C ALA A 479 -0.29 -14.43 -14.72
N PRO A 480 -1.12 -13.39 -14.46
CA PRO A 480 -1.62 -13.10 -13.12
C PRO A 480 -2.43 -14.26 -12.52
N ASN A 481 -2.59 -14.24 -11.18
CA ASN A 481 -3.21 -15.34 -10.45
C ASN A 481 -4.74 -15.24 -10.33
N TRP A 482 -5.32 -14.08 -10.64
CA TRP A 482 -6.75 -13.79 -10.53
C TRP A 482 -7.34 -13.56 -11.92
N VAL A 483 -8.60 -13.97 -12.12
CA VAL A 483 -9.27 -13.85 -13.42
C VAL A 483 -9.36 -12.39 -13.88
N GLY A 484 -9.77 -11.47 -13.01
CA GLY A 484 -9.84 -10.04 -13.37
C GLY A 484 -8.50 -9.47 -13.82
N ASP A 485 -7.43 -9.75 -13.07
CA ASP A 485 -6.07 -9.34 -13.43
C ASP A 485 -5.62 -9.94 -14.77
N ALA A 486 -5.95 -11.21 -15.02
CA ALA A 486 -5.59 -11.88 -16.27
C ALA A 486 -6.28 -11.25 -17.48
N VAL A 487 -7.58 -10.91 -17.35
CA VAL A 487 -8.32 -10.18 -18.38
C VAL A 487 -7.72 -8.81 -18.61
N MET A 488 -7.43 -8.05 -17.55
CA MET A 488 -6.80 -6.73 -17.68
C MET A 488 -5.37 -6.79 -18.26
N ALA A 489 -4.71 -7.94 -18.18
CA ALA A 489 -3.39 -8.16 -18.77
C ALA A 489 -3.42 -8.59 -20.25
N LEU A 490 -4.58 -8.92 -20.83
CA LEU A 490 -4.68 -9.36 -22.23
C LEU A 490 -4.04 -8.41 -23.25
N PRO A 491 -4.11 -7.06 -23.09
CA PRO A 491 -3.45 -6.14 -24.01
C PRO A 491 -1.93 -6.34 -24.14
N VAL A 492 -1.28 -6.97 -23.16
CA VAL A 492 0.14 -7.34 -23.24
C VAL A 492 0.41 -8.34 -24.35
N LEU A 493 -0.53 -9.26 -24.64
CA LEU A 493 -0.38 -10.27 -25.69
C LEU A 493 -0.31 -9.62 -27.08
N ALA A 494 -1.27 -8.75 -27.38
CA ALA A 494 -1.28 -7.98 -28.63
C ALA A 494 -0.04 -7.08 -28.76
N GLY A 495 0.38 -6.47 -27.65
CA GLY A 495 1.63 -5.70 -27.63
C GLY A 495 2.87 -6.56 -27.90
N LEU A 496 2.95 -7.76 -27.33
CA LEU A 496 4.07 -8.69 -27.59
C LEU A 496 4.11 -9.12 -29.05
N GLN A 497 2.97 -9.39 -29.68
CA GLN A 497 2.93 -9.67 -31.12
C GLN A 497 3.35 -8.48 -31.97
N LYS A 498 3.05 -7.24 -31.56
CA LYS A 498 3.51 -6.04 -32.24
C LYS A 498 5.04 -5.91 -32.20
N PHE A 499 5.66 -6.19 -31.05
CA PHE A 499 7.12 -6.17 -30.92
C PHE A 499 7.80 -7.37 -31.57
N PHE A 500 7.15 -8.53 -31.57
CA PHE A 500 7.68 -9.79 -32.09
C PHE A 500 6.65 -10.51 -32.99
N PRO A 501 6.44 -10.03 -34.24
CA PRO A 501 5.39 -10.56 -35.12
C PRO A 501 5.54 -12.05 -35.47
N ALA A 502 6.78 -12.55 -35.45
CA ALA A 502 7.09 -13.95 -35.74
C ALA A 502 7.19 -14.84 -34.48
N ALA A 503 6.96 -14.29 -33.28
CA ALA A 503 7.12 -15.03 -32.04
C ALA A 503 5.89 -15.89 -31.72
N ARG A 504 6.16 -17.08 -31.18
CA ARG A 504 5.17 -17.94 -30.56
C ARG A 504 5.10 -17.60 -29.07
N ILE A 505 3.92 -17.21 -28.61
CA ILE A 505 3.60 -16.86 -27.23
C ILE A 505 2.94 -18.07 -26.55
N THR A 506 3.64 -18.61 -25.56
CA THR A 506 3.12 -19.60 -24.62
C THR A 506 2.73 -18.89 -23.32
N VAL A 507 1.50 -19.09 -22.85
CA VAL A 507 1.02 -18.51 -21.59
C VAL A 507 1.06 -19.58 -20.50
N ALA A 508 1.82 -19.33 -19.43
CA ALA A 508 1.77 -20.15 -18.23
C ALA A 508 0.89 -19.51 -17.16
N ALA A 509 -0.20 -20.19 -16.79
CA ALA A 509 -1.23 -19.69 -15.88
C ALA A 509 -1.63 -20.74 -14.84
N ARG A 510 -2.25 -20.31 -13.73
CA ARG A 510 -2.89 -21.26 -12.80
C ARG A 510 -4.11 -21.89 -13.46
N GLY A 511 -4.47 -23.11 -13.08
CA GLY A 511 -5.59 -23.85 -13.68
C GLY A 511 -6.91 -23.08 -13.70
N ARG A 512 -7.21 -22.30 -12.64
CA ARG A 512 -8.42 -21.46 -12.57
C ARG A 512 -8.45 -20.24 -13.50
N VAL A 513 -7.32 -19.87 -14.09
CA VAL A 513 -7.15 -18.68 -14.95
C VAL A 513 -6.82 -19.08 -16.39
N ALA A 514 -6.12 -20.20 -16.57
CA ALA A 514 -5.69 -20.71 -17.87
C ALA A 514 -6.79 -20.70 -18.96
N PRO A 515 -8.06 -21.05 -18.68
CA PRO A 515 -9.11 -21.03 -19.71
C PRO A 515 -9.42 -19.63 -20.28
N ALA A 516 -9.11 -18.54 -19.56
CA ALA A 516 -9.29 -17.18 -20.07
C ALA A 516 -8.39 -16.86 -21.29
N TYR A 517 -7.35 -17.67 -21.51
CA TYR A 517 -6.41 -17.50 -22.62
C TYR A 517 -6.75 -18.41 -23.83
N GLN A 518 -7.76 -19.27 -23.73
CA GLN A 518 -8.21 -20.12 -24.84
C GLN A 518 -8.94 -19.29 -25.90
N GLU A 519 -8.85 -19.72 -27.16
CA GLU A 519 -9.43 -19.05 -28.34
C GLU A 519 -8.86 -17.65 -28.65
N LEU A 520 -7.78 -17.23 -27.96
CA LEU A 520 -7.05 -16.01 -28.29
C LEU A 520 -6.06 -16.28 -29.43
N ALA A 521 -6.19 -15.54 -30.53
CA ALA A 521 -5.32 -15.69 -31.70
C ALA A 521 -3.84 -15.43 -31.35
N GLU A 522 -3.60 -14.63 -30.31
CA GLU A 522 -2.26 -14.28 -29.86
C GLU A 522 -1.53 -15.42 -29.16
N VAL A 523 -2.26 -16.40 -28.63
CA VAL A 523 -1.73 -17.46 -27.76
C VAL A 523 -1.63 -18.77 -28.53
N GLN A 524 -0.43 -19.31 -28.67
CA GLN A 524 -0.22 -20.58 -29.39
C GLN A 524 -0.27 -21.80 -28.46
N GLU A 525 0.05 -21.63 -27.18
CA GLU A 525 0.04 -22.70 -26.20
C GLU A 525 -0.28 -22.16 -24.81
N ILE A 526 -1.02 -22.95 -24.02
CA ILE A 526 -1.36 -22.64 -22.64
C ILE A 526 -0.82 -23.75 -21.74
N LEU A 527 -0.02 -23.36 -20.77
CA LEU A 527 0.62 -24.25 -19.80
C LEU A 527 0.03 -24.03 -18.41
N VAL A 528 -0.50 -25.10 -17.81
CA VAL A 528 -1.04 -25.05 -16.45
C VAL A 528 0.06 -25.21 -15.42
N ILE A 529 0.30 -24.17 -14.61
CA ILE A 529 1.29 -24.20 -13.53
C ILE A 529 0.76 -25.07 -12.38
N PRO A 530 1.49 -26.14 -11.97
CA PRO A 530 1.09 -26.97 -10.85
C PRO A 530 1.05 -26.21 -9.52
N GLU A 531 0.20 -26.66 -8.59
CA GLU A 531 0.14 -26.08 -7.26
C GLU A 531 1.30 -26.55 -6.35
N GLY A 532 1.53 -25.78 -5.28
CA GLY A 532 2.48 -26.15 -4.24
C GLY A 532 3.95 -26.29 -4.71
N PRO A 533 4.76 -27.14 -4.06
CA PRO A 533 6.18 -27.28 -4.37
C PRO A 533 6.47 -27.98 -5.70
N ALA A 534 5.49 -28.68 -6.29
CA ALA A 534 5.65 -29.37 -7.57
C ALA A 534 5.99 -28.41 -8.72
N ARG A 535 5.52 -27.15 -8.65
CA ARG A 535 5.80 -26.11 -9.64
C ARG A 535 7.28 -25.90 -9.94
N TRP A 536 8.16 -26.09 -8.96
CA TRP A 536 9.60 -25.84 -9.14
C TRP A 536 10.26 -26.92 -10.00
N ARG A 537 9.86 -28.18 -9.82
CA ARG A 537 10.29 -29.28 -10.70
C ARG A 537 9.72 -29.08 -12.11
N TRP A 538 8.51 -28.55 -12.21
CA TRP A 538 7.86 -28.22 -13.46
C TRP A 538 8.61 -27.12 -14.23
N PHE A 539 8.92 -25.97 -13.61
CA PHE A 539 9.74 -24.93 -14.24
C PHE A 539 11.09 -25.46 -14.70
N ARG A 540 11.77 -26.28 -13.89
CA ARG A 540 13.05 -26.89 -14.27
C ARG A 540 12.94 -27.83 -15.48
N ARG A 541 11.79 -28.47 -15.68
CA ARG A 541 11.53 -29.38 -16.80
C ARG A 541 11.20 -28.66 -18.10
N LEU A 542 10.73 -27.41 -18.05
CA LEU A 542 10.57 -26.61 -19.27
C LEU A 542 11.91 -26.48 -20.00
N GLY A 543 13.01 -26.33 -19.26
CA GLY A 543 14.34 -26.17 -19.84
C GLY A 543 14.45 -24.89 -20.68
N ARG A 544 15.57 -24.72 -21.40
CA ARG A 544 15.88 -23.52 -22.19
C ARG A 544 15.09 -23.42 -23.51
N THR A 545 13.77 -23.60 -23.46
CA THR A 545 12.87 -23.56 -24.62
C THR A 545 12.44 -22.15 -25.01
N PHE A 546 12.55 -21.18 -24.10
CA PHE A 546 12.05 -19.83 -24.30
C PHE A 546 13.17 -18.80 -24.34
N ASP A 547 13.08 -17.88 -25.29
CA ASP A 547 14.03 -16.79 -25.50
C ASP A 547 13.74 -15.64 -24.53
N LEU A 548 12.45 -15.28 -24.40
CA LEU A 548 11.96 -14.20 -23.56
C LEU A 548 10.89 -14.70 -22.59
N GLY A 549 11.02 -14.31 -21.32
CA GLY A 549 10.07 -14.59 -20.26
C GLY A 549 9.52 -13.30 -19.70
N VAL A 550 8.20 -13.15 -19.66
CA VAL A 550 7.51 -11.96 -19.14
C VAL A 550 6.81 -12.30 -17.84
N ALA A 551 7.28 -11.74 -16.72
CA ALA A 551 6.71 -11.97 -15.39
C ALA A 551 5.76 -10.84 -14.97
N LEU A 552 4.47 -11.01 -15.26
CA LEU A 552 3.43 -10.06 -14.84
C LEU A 552 3.22 -10.02 -13.31
N PRO A 553 3.20 -11.16 -12.57
CA PRO A 553 3.15 -11.11 -11.11
C PRO A 553 4.44 -10.54 -10.54
N ASN A 554 4.36 -9.65 -9.55
CA ASN A 554 5.53 -9.02 -8.93
C ASN A 554 6.33 -9.94 -7.99
N ALA A 555 5.78 -11.08 -7.59
CA ALA A 555 6.42 -11.96 -6.61
C ALA A 555 7.79 -12.48 -7.08
N LEU A 556 8.73 -12.60 -6.14
CA LEU A 556 10.04 -13.24 -6.35
C LEU A 556 9.91 -14.64 -6.99
N ALA A 557 8.87 -15.38 -6.62
CA ALA A 557 8.61 -16.71 -7.15
C ALA A 557 8.38 -16.74 -8.68
N ALA A 558 7.85 -15.68 -9.27
CA ALA A 558 7.65 -15.58 -10.72
C ALA A 558 8.99 -15.44 -11.44
N ALA A 559 9.86 -14.53 -10.97
CA ALA A 559 11.21 -14.36 -11.52
C ALA A 559 12.08 -15.62 -11.32
N ALA A 560 11.97 -16.27 -10.15
CA ALA A 560 12.64 -17.54 -9.88
C ALA A 560 12.14 -18.68 -10.78
N GLY A 561 10.84 -18.69 -11.12
CA GLY A 561 10.29 -19.63 -12.09
C GLY A 561 10.92 -19.48 -13.47
N LEU A 562 10.97 -18.25 -14.00
CA LEU A 562 11.64 -17.97 -15.28
C LEU A 562 13.14 -18.31 -15.25
N TRP A 563 13.82 -18.00 -14.15
CA TRP A 563 15.24 -18.35 -13.99
C TRP A 563 15.48 -19.87 -13.93
N LEU A 564 14.63 -20.63 -13.22
CA LEU A 564 14.71 -22.09 -13.16
C LEU A 564 14.37 -22.76 -14.48
N ALA A 565 13.48 -22.15 -15.27
CA ALA A 565 13.24 -22.55 -16.64
C ALA A 565 14.41 -22.18 -17.56
N GLY A 566 15.44 -21.47 -17.10
CA GLY A 566 16.60 -21.15 -17.93
C GLY A 566 16.28 -20.21 -19.10
N VAL A 567 15.18 -19.45 -19.02
CA VAL A 567 14.77 -18.48 -20.04
C VAL A 567 15.85 -17.41 -20.17
N ARG A 568 16.36 -17.16 -21.39
CA ARG A 568 17.53 -16.29 -21.61
C ARG A 568 17.28 -14.86 -21.14
N GLU A 569 16.21 -14.26 -21.65
CA GLU A 569 15.80 -12.90 -21.30
C GLU A 569 14.55 -12.91 -20.41
N ARG A 570 14.59 -12.19 -19.29
CA ARG A 570 13.55 -12.23 -18.26
C ARG A 570 13.15 -10.81 -17.89
N LEU A 571 11.98 -10.41 -18.36
CA LEU A 571 11.36 -9.10 -18.19
C LEU A 571 10.42 -9.11 -16.99
N GLY A 572 10.55 -8.09 -16.12
CA GLY A 572 9.66 -7.88 -14.99
C GLY A 572 9.95 -6.56 -14.29
N PHE A 573 8.98 -6.02 -13.54
CA PHE A 573 9.24 -4.87 -12.68
C PHE A 573 10.27 -5.20 -11.59
N ALA A 574 11.16 -4.27 -11.26
CA ALA A 574 12.05 -4.31 -10.11
C ALA A 574 11.20 -4.23 -8.83
N ALA A 575 10.99 -5.39 -8.18
CA ALA A 575 10.11 -5.56 -7.04
C ALA A 575 10.63 -6.69 -6.14
N ASP A 576 10.37 -6.63 -4.84
CA ASP A 576 10.57 -7.74 -3.88
C ASP A 576 11.96 -8.40 -3.96
N GLY A 577 13.02 -7.63 -4.22
CA GLY A 577 14.40 -8.13 -4.36
C GLY A 577 14.66 -9.04 -5.57
N ARG A 578 13.70 -9.17 -6.49
CA ARG A 578 13.76 -10.10 -7.62
C ARG A 578 14.62 -9.63 -8.80
N SER A 579 15.11 -8.40 -8.76
CA SER A 579 15.89 -7.78 -9.84
C SER A 579 17.13 -8.60 -10.22
N LEU A 580 17.73 -9.32 -9.27
CA LEU A 580 18.88 -10.22 -9.53
C LEU A 580 18.54 -11.43 -10.41
N LEU A 581 17.26 -11.82 -10.46
CA LEU A 581 16.78 -12.94 -11.26
C LEU A 581 16.23 -12.49 -12.62
N LEU A 582 16.03 -11.18 -12.81
CA LEU A 582 15.59 -10.60 -14.07
C LEU A 582 16.80 -10.18 -14.89
N THR A 583 16.72 -10.30 -16.22
CA THR A 583 17.73 -9.68 -17.11
C THR A 583 17.31 -8.29 -17.56
N ARG A 584 16.00 -8.01 -17.54
CA ARG A 584 15.40 -6.70 -17.82
C ARG A 584 14.49 -6.32 -16.67
N ALA A 585 15.08 -5.69 -15.65
CA ALA A 585 14.36 -5.21 -14.48
C ALA A 585 13.87 -3.79 -14.73
N VAL A 586 12.55 -3.62 -14.86
CA VAL A 586 11.90 -2.33 -15.13
C VAL A 586 11.70 -1.57 -13.83
N THR A 587 12.28 -0.38 -13.71
CA THR A 587 12.15 0.51 -12.54
C THR A 587 11.06 1.56 -12.76
N GLY A 588 10.83 2.44 -11.78
CA GLY A 588 9.79 3.48 -11.87
C GLY A 588 8.35 2.98 -11.76
N ARG A 589 8.10 1.71 -11.38
CA ARG A 589 6.74 1.11 -11.29
C ARG A 589 5.75 1.92 -10.45
N ARG A 590 6.24 2.66 -9.44
CA ARG A 590 5.41 3.49 -8.55
C ARG A 590 4.75 4.64 -9.31
N ARG A 591 5.37 5.11 -10.39
CA ARG A 591 4.83 6.18 -11.25
C ARG A 591 3.59 5.73 -12.02
N LEU A 592 3.36 4.42 -12.11
CA LEU A 592 2.15 3.84 -12.69
C LEU A 592 0.99 3.74 -11.69
N HIS A 593 1.20 4.07 -10.40
CA HIS A 593 0.11 4.06 -9.41
C HIS A 593 -0.95 5.10 -9.77
N GLY A 594 -2.22 4.74 -9.57
CA GLY A 594 -3.37 5.55 -9.95
C GLY A 594 -3.78 5.40 -11.42
N LEU A 595 -2.96 4.75 -12.26
CA LEU A 595 -3.40 4.33 -13.58
C LEU A 595 -4.27 3.06 -13.49
N HIS A 596 -5.12 2.89 -14.51
CA HIS A 596 -5.86 1.64 -14.69
C HIS A 596 -4.89 0.45 -14.83
N GLN A 597 -5.24 -0.70 -14.25
CA GLN A 597 -4.38 -1.89 -14.19
C GLN A 597 -3.94 -2.40 -15.59
N VAL A 598 -4.77 -2.19 -16.62
CA VAL A 598 -4.40 -2.40 -18.04
C VAL A 598 -3.10 -1.66 -18.39
N PHE A 599 -3.00 -0.38 -18.04
CA PHE A 599 -1.82 0.43 -18.31
C PHE A 599 -0.65 0.08 -17.39
N TYR A 600 -0.92 -0.37 -16.17
CA TYR A 600 0.12 -0.93 -15.30
C TYR A 600 0.83 -2.12 -15.97
N TYR A 601 0.08 -3.06 -16.55
CA TYR A 601 0.66 -4.20 -17.27
C TYR A 601 1.35 -3.80 -18.58
N LEU A 602 0.75 -2.89 -19.36
CA LEU A 602 1.38 -2.37 -20.58
C LEU A 602 2.67 -1.58 -20.30
N GLY A 603 2.77 -0.92 -19.15
CA GLY A 603 3.99 -0.22 -18.74
C GLY A 603 5.20 -1.16 -18.64
N LEU A 604 4.98 -2.43 -18.29
CA LEU A 604 6.05 -3.43 -18.31
C LEU A 604 6.58 -3.66 -19.72
N LEU A 605 5.68 -3.71 -20.70
CA LEU A 605 6.01 -3.94 -22.10
C LEU A 605 6.68 -2.71 -22.73
N ASN A 606 6.31 -1.50 -22.28
CA ASN A 606 6.92 -0.26 -22.74
C ASN A 606 8.44 -0.21 -22.50
N ALA A 607 8.96 -0.99 -21.56
CA ALA A 607 10.39 -1.13 -21.35
C ALA A 607 11.14 -1.86 -22.49
N LEU A 608 10.43 -2.53 -23.40
CA LEU A 608 11.00 -3.11 -24.62
C LEU A 608 11.07 -2.09 -25.77
N GLY A 609 10.21 -1.07 -25.74
CA GLY A 609 10.08 -0.02 -26.75
C GLY A 609 8.74 0.70 -26.60
N GLU A 610 8.55 1.82 -27.29
CA GLU A 610 7.29 2.58 -27.19
C GLU A 610 6.11 1.75 -27.72
N VAL A 611 5.12 1.49 -26.85
CA VAL A 611 3.91 0.74 -27.23
C VAL A 611 3.06 1.55 -28.22
N GLY A 612 2.91 2.86 -27.97
CA GLY A 612 2.19 3.85 -28.79
C GLY A 612 0.67 3.68 -28.81
N THR A 613 0.21 2.48 -29.19
CA THR A 613 -1.20 2.09 -29.27
C THR A 613 -1.43 0.75 -28.57
N PHE A 614 -2.63 0.51 -28.08
CA PHE A 614 -3.00 -0.75 -27.42
C PHE A 614 -4.37 -1.25 -27.90
N THR A 615 -4.55 -2.57 -27.87
CA THR A 615 -5.83 -3.22 -28.08
C THR A 615 -6.51 -3.40 -26.72
N PRO A 616 -7.76 -2.93 -26.51
CA PRO A 616 -8.48 -3.18 -25.26
C PRO A 616 -8.63 -4.68 -24.94
N PRO A 617 -8.81 -5.05 -23.65
CA PRO A 617 -9.07 -6.44 -23.26
C PRO A 617 -10.25 -7.05 -24.02
N ARG A 618 -10.04 -8.21 -24.63
CA ARG A 618 -11.08 -8.93 -25.39
C ARG A 618 -10.98 -10.43 -25.18
N LEU A 619 -12.13 -11.07 -25.10
CA LEU A 619 -12.24 -12.52 -24.98
C LEU A 619 -13.06 -13.09 -26.14
N MET A 620 -12.71 -14.31 -26.53
CA MET A 620 -13.39 -15.05 -27.59
C MET A 620 -14.04 -16.31 -27.02
N VAL A 621 -15.22 -16.63 -27.55
CA VAL A 621 -15.97 -17.86 -27.26
C VAL A 621 -16.24 -18.54 -28.58
N SER A 622 -15.85 -19.81 -28.70
CA SER A 622 -16.00 -20.61 -29.92
C SER A 622 -17.47 -20.98 -30.16
N GLU A 623 -17.80 -21.40 -31.38
CA GLU A 623 -19.17 -21.80 -31.71
C GLU A 623 -19.62 -23.03 -30.90
N ALA A 624 -18.72 -23.99 -30.66
CA ALA A 624 -19.01 -25.15 -29.82
C ALA A 624 -19.32 -24.75 -28.37
N GLU A 625 -18.60 -23.77 -27.82
CA GLU A 625 -18.87 -23.25 -26.47
C GLU A 625 -20.19 -22.47 -26.40
N ARG A 626 -20.51 -21.71 -27.45
CA ARG A 626 -21.81 -21.01 -27.59
C ARG A 626 -22.95 -22.01 -27.62
N GLN A 627 -22.82 -23.07 -28.42
CA GLN A 627 -23.82 -24.14 -28.50
C GLN A 627 -23.94 -24.88 -27.16
N GLY A 628 -22.83 -25.23 -26.51
CA GLY A 628 -22.86 -25.89 -25.20
C GLY A 628 -23.51 -25.03 -24.10
N ALA A 629 -23.29 -23.70 -24.13
CA ALA A 629 -24.00 -22.78 -23.23
C ALA A 629 -25.49 -22.67 -23.57
N LEU A 630 -25.85 -22.70 -24.87
CA LEU A 630 -27.24 -22.72 -25.31
C LEU A 630 -27.94 -23.98 -24.80
N ASP A 631 -27.36 -25.16 -25.01
CA ASP A 631 -27.91 -26.44 -24.57
C ASP A 631 -28.07 -26.47 -23.04
N LEU A 632 -27.07 -25.98 -22.31
CA LEU A 632 -27.14 -25.83 -20.85
C LEU A 632 -28.32 -24.94 -20.45
N LEU A 633 -28.47 -23.76 -21.05
CA LEU A 633 -29.54 -22.82 -20.73
C LEU A 633 -30.92 -23.40 -21.09
N VAL A 634 -31.07 -24.05 -22.25
CA VAL A 634 -32.31 -24.75 -22.64
C VAL A 634 -32.64 -25.86 -21.64
N SER A 635 -31.66 -26.64 -21.19
CA SER A 635 -31.87 -27.69 -20.19
C SER A 635 -32.36 -27.16 -18.84
N GLN A 636 -32.10 -25.88 -18.53
CA GLN A 636 -32.60 -25.19 -17.35
C GLN A 636 -33.97 -24.50 -17.59
N GLY A 637 -34.57 -24.67 -18.77
CA GLY A 637 -35.86 -24.07 -19.13
C GLY A 637 -35.78 -22.60 -19.55
N VAL A 638 -34.64 -22.15 -20.10
CA VAL A 638 -34.53 -20.80 -20.67
C VAL A 638 -35.34 -20.67 -21.97
N ASP A 639 -36.20 -19.68 -22.03
CA ASP A 639 -36.97 -19.29 -23.21
C ASP A 639 -36.32 -18.06 -23.85
N PHE A 640 -35.65 -18.27 -24.97
CA PHE A 640 -34.91 -17.23 -25.69
C PHE A 640 -35.79 -16.21 -26.43
N SER A 641 -37.12 -16.36 -26.40
CA SER A 641 -38.03 -15.27 -26.80
C SER A 641 -38.05 -14.12 -25.79
N ARG A 642 -37.57 -14.37 -24.57
CA ARG A 642 -37.50 -13.41 -23.46
C ARG A 642 -36.06 -12.95 -23.20
N PRO A 643 -35.82 -11.74 -22.67
CA PRO A 643 -34.48 -11.29 -22.30
C PRO A 643 -33.88 -12.18 -21.19
N LEU A 644 -32.57 -12.45 -21.26
CA LEU A 644 -31.85 -13.20 -20.22
C LEU A 644 -30.84 -12.27 -19.53
N VAL A 645 -31.02 -12.04 -18.22
CA VAL A 645 -30.16 -11.19 -17.40
C VAL A 645 -29.27 -12.06 -16.51
N GLY A 646 -27.96 -11.79 -16.53
CA GLY A 646 -27.00 -12.44 -15.64
C GLY A 646 -26.78 -11.64 -14.37
N LEU A 647 -26.79 -12.30 -13.21
CA LEU A 647 -26.35 -11.73 -11.94
C LEU A 647 -25.10 -12.44 -11.44
N ALA A 648 -24.07 -11.68 -11.10
CA ALA A 648 -22.86 -12.17 -10.46
C ALA A 648 -22.69 -11.54 -9.07
N PRO A 649 -23.42 -12.03 -8.05
CA PRO A 649 -23.40 -11.46 -6.70
C PRO A 649 -22.14 -11.87 -5.91
N GLY A 650 -21.35 -12.81 -6.43
CA GLY A 650 -20.12 -13.29 -5.81
C GLY A 650 -18.98 -12.26 -5.83
N ALA A 651 -18.07 -12.40 -4.86
CA ALA A 651 -16.73 -11.82 -4.93
C ALA A 651 -15.77 -12.64 -4.06
N ALA A 652 -14.80 -13.31 -4.67
CA ALA A 652 -13.73 -14.05 -3.98
C ALA A 652 -12.83 -13.16 -3.09
N TYR A 653 -12.83 -11.85 -3.33
CA TYR A 653 -12.14 -10.87 -2.51
C TYR A 653 -12.72 -10.77 -1.09
N GLY A 654 -14.02 -11.02 -0.92
CA GLY A 654 -14.69 -10.99 0.37
C GLY A 654 -15.93 -10.10 0.39
N PRO A 655 -16.61 -10.02 1.54
CA PRO A 655 -17.88 -9.32 1.68
C PRO A 655 -17.82 -7.81 1.40
N ALA A 656 -16.66 -7.17 1.53
CA ALA A 656 -16.49 -5.75 1.18
C ALA A 656 -16.59 -5.41 -0.33
N LYS A 657 -16.84 -6.42 -1.16
CA LYS A 657 -17.21 -6.28 -2.57
C LYS A 657 -18.54 -6.95 -2.90
N ARG A 658 -19.33 -7.39 -1.91
CA ARG A 658 -20.59 -8.10 -2.15
C ARG A 658 -21.77 -7.21 -1.81
N TRP A 659 -22.41 -6.66 -2.83
CA TRP A 659 -23.66 -5.91 -2.65
C TRP A 659 -24.74 -6.79 -1.96
N PRO A 660 -25.60 -6.23 -1.10
CA PRO A 660 -26.52 -7.03 -0.28
C PRO A 660 -27.39 -7.99 -1.11
N PRO A 661 -27.49 -9.28 -0.72
CA PRO A 661 -28.21 -10.30 -1.50
C PRO A 661 -29.68 -9.97 -1.77
N GLU A 662 -30.37 -9.39 -0.80
CA GLU A 662 -31.76 -8.96 -0.89
C GLU A 662 -31.98 -7.90 -1.98
N ARG A 663 -30.96 -7.07 -2.27
CA ARG A 663 -31.04 -6.07 -3.34
C ARG A 663 -30.86 -6.68 -4.72
N PHE A 664 -29.97 -7.67 -4.86
CA PHE A 664 -29.92 -8.48 -6.09
C PHE A 664 -31.25 -9.19 -6.33
N ALA A 665 -31.85 -9.78 -5.29
CA ALA A 665 -33.14 -10.45 -5.37
C ALA A 665 -34.28 -9.50 -5.78
N GLY A 666 -34.29 -8.29 -5.23
CA GLY A 666 -35.24 -7.24 -5.57
C GLY A 666 -35.08 -6.73 -7.01
N VAL A 667 -33.84 -6.51 -7.48
CA VAL A 667 -33.57 -6.15 -8.88
C VAL A 667 -34.01 -7.27 -9.83
N ALA A 668 -33.76 -8.53 -9.48
CA ALA A 668 -34.21 -9.68 -10.27
C ALA A 668 -35.75 -9.70 -10.41
N ALA A 669 -36.47 -9.51 -9.30
CA ALA A 669 -37.93 -9.47 -9.29
C ALA A 669 -38.50 -8.31 -10.13
N ALA A 670 -37.93 -7.11 -9.99
CA ALA A 670 -38.35 -5.95 -10.77
C ALA A 670 -38.13 -6.17 -12.28
N LEU A 671 -36.97 -6.71 -12.69
CA LEU A 671 -36.70 -6.98 -14.10
C LEU A 671 -37.63 -8.06 -14.68
N GLN A 672 -37.93 -9.11 -13.90
CA GLN A 672 -38.91 -10.13 -14.29
C GLN A 672 -40.31 -9.52 -14.48
N GLN A 673 -40.74 -8.64 -13.57
CA GLN A 673 -42.06 -8.01 -13.62
C GLN A 673 -42.18 -6.99 -14.76
N GLU A 674 -41.18 -6.13 -14.94
CA GLU A 674 -41.23 -5.02 -15.90
C GLU A 674 -41.01 -5.46 -17.35
N SER A 675 -40.12 -6.44 -17.57
CA SER A 675 -39.65 -6.80 -18.92
C SER A 675 -39.85 -8.28 -19.27
N GLY A 676 -40.40 -9.07 -18.34
CA GLY A 676 -40.46 -10.51 -18.51
C GLY A 676 -39.08 -11.16 -18.57
N ALA A 677 -38.01 -10.50 -18.10
CA ALA A 677 -36.67 -11.07 -18.18
C ALA A 677 -36.54 -12.37 -17.37
N GLN A 678 -35.79 -13.33 -17.87
CA GLN A 678 -35.31 -14.47 -17.10
C GLN A 678 -33.97 -14.12 -16.45
N VAL A 679 -33.71 -14.64 -15.26
CA VAL A 679 -32.51 -14.27 -14.48
C VAL A 679 -31.67 -15.50 -14.18
N VAL A 680 -30.38 -15.43 -14.56
CA VAL A 680 -29.39 -16.47 -14.30
C VAL A 680 -28.36 -16.00 -13.26
N LEU A 681 -28.16 -16.78 -12.20
CA LEU A 681 -27.12 -16.55 -11.21
C LEU A 681 -25.82 -17.23 -11.67
N LEU A 682 -24.72 -16.48 -11.65
CA LEU A 682 -23.39 -16.92 -12.03
C LEU A 682 -22.39 -16.68 -10.90
N GLY A 683 -21.46 -17.62 -10.74
CA GLY A 683 -20.40 -17.55 -9.74
C GLY A 683 -19.61 -18.85 -9.66
N GLY A 684 -18.46 -18.80 -9.00
CA GLY A 684 -17.64 -19.98 -8.76
C GLY A 684 -18.20 -20.89 -7.64
N PRO A 685 -17.62 -22.08 -7.43
CA PRO A 685 -18.05 -22.99 -6.36
C PRO A 685 -17.99 -22.39 -4.95
N GLY A 686 -17.03 -21.51 -4.69
CA GLY A 686 -16.89 -20.80 -3.41
C GLY A 686 -17.91 -19.68 -3.17
N GLU A 687 -18.83 -19.44 -4.12
CA GLU A 687 -19.80 -18.35 -4.09
C GLU A 687 -21.25 -18.87 -3.98
N ARG A 688 -21.44 -20.19 -3.86
CA ARG A 688 -22.76 -20.83 -3.69
C ARG A 688 -23.57 -20.25 -2.53
N ALA A 689 -22.93 -19.99 -1.39
CA ALA A 689 -23.62 -19.39 -0.23
C ALA A 689 -24.18 -17.99 -0.55
N THR A 690 -23.47 -17.21 -1.36
CA THR A 690 -23.95 -15.88 -1.79
C THR A 690 -25.14 -16.01 -2.74
N ALA A 691 -25.07 -16.93 -3.72
CA ALA A 691 -26.18 -17.17 -4.64
C ALA A 691 -27.43 -17.70 -3.93
N GLN A 692 -27.25 -18.61 -2.97
CA GLN A 692 -28.34 -19.12 -2.11
C GLN A 692 -28.98 -18.00 -1.28
N ALA A 693 -28.20 -17.06 -0.76
CA ALA A 693 -28.75 -15.90 -0.06
C ALA A 693 -29.62 -15.03 -0.99
N VAL A 694 -29.20 -14.81 -2.24
CA VAL A 694 -30.03 -14.10 -3.23
C VAL A 694 -31.32 -14.86 -3.50
N ALA A 695 -31.23 -16.18 -3.74
CA ALA A 695 -32.39 -17.01 -4.01
C ALA A 695 -33.38 -17.06 -2.82
N ALA A 696 -32.89 -17.06 -1.58
CA ALA A 696 -33.73 -17.05 -0.38
C ALA A 696 -34.56 -15.75 -0.22
N HIS A 697 -34.12 -14.65 -0.82
CA HIS A 697 -34.84 -13.37 -0.81
C HIS A 697 -35.72 -13.16 -2.05
N HIS A 698 -35.83 -14.15 -2.93
CA HIS A 698 -36.53 -14.03 -4.21
C HIS A 698 -37.67 -15.06 -4.31
N ASN A 699 -38.89 -14.58 -4.58
CA ASN A 699 -40.09 -15.44 -4.66
C ASN A 699 -40.38 -15.98 -6.09
N GLY A 700 -39.60 -15.55 -7.10
CA GLY A 700 -39.73 -16.00 -8.49
C GLY A 700 -38.74 -17.10 -8.88
N GLN A 701 -38.71 -17.44 -10.16
CA GLN A 701 -37.80 -18.46 -10.68
C GLN A 701 -36.43 -17.84 -11.03
N LEU A 702 -35.36 -18.32 -10.39
CA LEU A 702 -33.97 -18.02 -10.76
C LEU A 702 -33.29 -19.27 -11.30
N ILE A 703 -32.49 -19.09 -12.35
CA ILE A 703 -31.66 -20.15 -12.93
C ILE A 703 -30.30 -20.08 -12.24
N ASP A 704 -30.05 -20.95 -11.25
CA ASP A 704 -28.77 -20.93 -10.53
C ASP A 704 -27.72 -21.83 -11.20
N LEU A 705 -26.73 -21.21 -11.84
CA LEU A 705 -25.55 -21.87 -12.43
C LEU A 705 -24.30 -21.76 -11.55
N THR A 706 -24.42 -21.23 -10.33
CA THR A 706 -23.29 -20.96 -9.44
C THR A 706 -22.55 -22.25 -9.06
N GLY A 707 -21.27 -22.32 -9.43
CA GLY A 707 -20.43 -23.49 -9.21
C GLY A 707 -20.87 -24.74 -9.97
N LYS A 708 -21.68 -24.57 -11.03
CA LYS A 708 -22.09 -25.63 -11.98
C LYS A 708 -21.44 -25.46 -13.36
N THR A 709 -20.75 -24.34 -13.58
CA THR A 709 -20.03 -24.03 -14.81
C THR A 709 -18.52 -24.02 -14.57
N ASP A 710 -17.75 -24.38 -15.58
CA ASP A 710 -16.35 -24.00 -15.64
C ASP A 710 -16.20 -22.56 -16.17
N LEU A 711 -14.96 -22.06 -16.26
CA LEU A 711 -14.72 -20.69 -16.70
C LEU A 711 -15.16 -20.44 -18.15
N ARG A 712 -15.02 -21.43 -19.06
CA ARG A 712 -15.38 -21.29 -20.47
C ARG A 712 -16.88 -21.32 -20.66
N THR A 713 -17.57 -22.24 -20.01
CA THR A 713 -19.04 -22.27 -19.99
C THR A 713 -19.59 -20.98 -19.39
N ALA A 714 -19.00 -20.45 -18.31
CA ALA A 714 -19.41 -19.17 -17.74
C ALA A 714 -19.21 -18.00 -18.74
N MET A 715 -18.08 -17.95 -19.46
CA MET A 715 -17.86 -16.96 -20.52
C MET A 715 -18.89 -17.06 -21.64
N ALA A 716 -19.23 -18.28 -22.08
CA ALA A 716 -20.21 -18.51 -23.12
C ALA A 716 -21.63 -18.10 -22.70
N VAL A 717 -22.03 -18.37 -21.44
CA VAL A 717 -23.29 -17.86 -20.88
C VAL A 717 -23.26 -16.32 -20.80
N LEU A 718 -22.17 -15.71 -20.33
CA LEU A 718 -22.02 -14.26 -20.27
C LEU A 718 -22.10 -13.59 -21.64
N ALA A 719 -21.64 -14.25 -22.71
CA ALA A 719 -21.77 -13.74 -24.07
C ALA A 719 -23.23 -13.76 -24.58
N ARG A 720 -24.11 -14.54 -23.94
CA ARG A 720 -25.52 -14.71 -24.33
C ARG A 720 -26.50 -13.83 -23.57
N VAL A 721 -26.14 -13.37 -22.36
CA VAL A 721 -27.02 -12.51 -21.56
C VAL A 721 -27.17 -11.13 -22.21
N SER A 722 -28.36 -10.54 -22.11
CA SER A 722 -28.65 -9.18 -22.60
C SER A 722 -28.09 -8.09 -21.68
N LEU A 723 -27.87 -8.42 -20.39
CA LEU A 723 -27.30 -7.54 -19.37
C LEU A 723 -26.64 -8.40 -18.29
N LEU A 724 -25.44 -7.98 -17.84
CA LEU A 724 -24.77 -8.51 -16.66
C LEU A 724 -24.82 -7.48 -15.54
N ILE A 725 -25.27 -7.86 -14.35
CA ILE A 725 -25.15 -7.05 -13.13
C ILE A 725 -24.20 -7.78 -12.19
N ALA A 726 -23.05 -7.18 -11.92
CA ALA A 726 -21.95 -7.84 -11.22
C ALA A 726 -21.35 -6.95 -10.13
N ASN A 727 -20.92 -7.59 -9.05
CA ASN A 727 -19.98 -6.97 -8.13
C ASN A 727 -18.58 -6.86 -8.77
N ASP A 728 -17.72 -5.99 -8.22
CA ASP A 728 -16.28 -5.95 -8.54
C ASP A 728 -15.62 -7.32 -8.30
N SER A 729 -15.53 -8.09 -9.38
CA SER A 729 -15.20 -9.51 -9.39
C SER A 729 -14.61 -9.94 -10.74
N GLY A 730 -14.10 -11.16 -10.82
CA GLY A 730 -13.59 -11.70 -12.08
C GLY A 730 -14.65 -11.74 -13.20
N LEU A 731 -15.91 -12.10 -12.88
CA LEU A 731 -16.99 -12.20 -13.87
C LEU A 731 -17.36 -10.84 -14.47
N MET A 732 -17.24 -9.75 -13.71
CA MET A 732 -17.39 -8.38 -14.22
C MET A 732 -16.39 -8.11 -15.36
N HIS A 733 -15.11 -8.44 -15.15
CA HIS A 733 -14.09 -8.24 -16.18
C HIS A 733 -14.30 -9.16 -17.40
N LEU A 734 -14.74 -10.41 -17.20
CA LEU A 734 -15.09 -11.31 -18.30
C LEU A 734 -16.21 -10.70 -19.16
N GLY A 735 -17.31 -10.24 -18.52
CA GLY A 735 -18.42 -9.61 -19.23
C GLY A 735 -17.99 -8.37 -20.01
N ALA A 736 -17.15 -7.52 -19.40
CA ALA A 736 -16.59 -6.35 -20.06
C ALA A 736 -15.78 -6.71 -21.33
N ALA A 737 -14.90 -7.72 -21.23
CA ALA A 737 -14.06 -8.17 -22.34
C ALA A 737 -14.82 -8.98 -23.41
N LEU A 738 -15.98 -9.54 -23.08
CA LEU A 738 -16.90 -10.18 -24.04
C LEU A 738 -17.82 -9.18 -24.74
N GLY A 739 -17.82 -7.91 -24.32
CA GLY A 739 -18.71 -6.87 -24.87
C GLY A 739 -20.16 -7.00 -24.41
N THR A 740 -20.40 -7.74 -23.32
CA THR A 740 -21.71 -7.86 -22.68
C THR A 740 -22.08 -6.52 -22.02
N PRO A 741 -23.29 -5.97 -22.26
CA PRO A 741 -23.77 -4.83 -21.49
C PRO A 741 -23.67 -5.10 -19.99
N LEU A 742 -23.08 -4.19 -19.23
CA LEU A 742 -22.63 -4.46 -17.86
C LEU A 742 -22.98 -3.32 -16.90
N ILE A 743 -23.51 -3.67 -15.73
CA ILE A 743 -23.57 -2.81 -14.56
C ILE A 743 -22.64 -3.39 -13.49
N ALA A 744 -21.64 -2.61 -13.09
CA ALA A 744 -20.63 -2.99 -12.12
C ALA A 744 -20.82 -2.23 -10.81
N ILE A 745 -20.99 -2.95 -9.70
CA ILE A 745 -21.20 -2.38 -8.38
C ILE A 745 -19.88 -2.39 -7.59
N PHE A 746 -19.44 -1.22 -7.16
CA PHE A 746 -18.17 -0.99 -6.46
C PHE A 746 -18.38 -0.51 -5.03
N GLY A 747 -17.52 -1.00 -4.13
CA GLY A 747 -17.54 -0.67 -2.71
C GLY A 747 -16.17 -0.23 -2.18
N SER A 748 -15.38 -1.19 -1.72
CA SER A 748 -14.11 -0.95 -1.01
C SER A 748 -12.93 -0.55 -1.90
N THR A 749 -13.03 -0.76 -3.20
CA THR A 749 -11.96 -0.65 -4.19
C THR A 749 -12.16 0.52 -5.14
N ASP A 750 -11.08 0.87 -5.84
CA ASP A 750 -11.07 1.98 -6.79
C ASP A 750 -11.47 1.52 -8.22
N PRO A 751 -12.63 1.98 -8.75
CA PRO A 751 -13.02 1.69 -10.12
C PRO A 751 -12.16 2.38 -11.18
N VAL A 752 -11.40 3.43 -10.85
CA VAL A 752 -10.45 4.03 -11.80
C VAL A 752 -9.27 3.09 -12.04
N ALA A 753 -8.80 2.43 -10.97
CA ALA A 753 -7.70 1.47 -11.07
C ALA A 753 -8.13 0.10 -11.61
N THR A 754 -9.33 -0.37 -11.24
CA THR A 754 -9.76 -1.78 -11.42
C THR A 754 -11.15 -1.95 -12.03
N GLY A 755 -11.67 -0.90 -12.67
CA GLY A 755 -12.97 -0.94 -13.33
C GLY A 755 -13.06 -1.92 -14.51
N PRO A 756 -14.27 -2.21 -14.99
CA PRO A 756 -14.45 -2.87 -16.28
C PRO A 756 -13.91 -1.99 -17.40
N PHE A 757 -13.05 -2.55 -18.26
CA PHE A 757 -12.51 -1.85 -19.42
C PHE A 757 -13.43 -2.05 -20.63
N SER A 758 -14.57 -1.35 -20.66
CA SER A 758 -15.59 -1.47 -21.72
C SER A 758 -16.39 -0.19 -21.86
N ASP A 759 -16.78 0.14 -23.10
CA ASP A 759 -17.68 1.24 -23.46
C ASP A 759 -19.17 0.93 -23.17
N ARG A 760 -19.49 -0.34 -22.88
CA ARG A 760 -20.86 -0.82 -22.55
C ARG A 760 -21.05 -1.07 -21.06
N ALA A 761 -20.08 -0.66 -20.23
CA ALA A 761 -20.12 -0.83 -18.80
C ALA A 761 -20.54 0.46 -18.09
N VAL A 762 -21.44 0.32 -17.13
CA VAL A 762 -21.89 1.36 -16.20
C VAL A 762 -21.34 0.99 -14.82
N VAL A 763 -20.52 1.86 -14.24
CA VAL A 763 -20.02 1.68 -12.87
C VAL A 763 -20.90 2.45 -11.90
N LEU A 764 -21.42 1.76 -10.88
CA LEU A 764 -22.18 2.33 -9.77
C LEU A 764 -21.35 2.26 -8.48
N ARG A 765 -21.19 3.41 -7.85
CA ARG A 765 -20.36 3.61 -6.65
C ARG A 765 -20.86 4.84 -5.91
N HIS A 766 -20.81 4.78 -4.58
CA HIS A 766 -20.91 5.96 -3.72
C HIS A 766 -19.62 6.13 -2.92
N PRO A 767 -18.81 7.17 -3.20
CA PRO A 767 -17.59 7.41 -2.44
C PRO A 767 -17.94 7.80 -1.01
N LEU A 768 -17.23 7.19 -0.06
CA LEU A 768 -17.23 7.57 1.36
C LEU A 768 -15.86 8.16 1.71
N PRO A 769 -15.71 8.93 2.82
CA PRO A 769 -14.41 9.45 3.24
C PRO A 769 -13.32 8.40 3.43
N CYS A 770 -13.70 7.15 3.68
CA CYS A 770 -12.77 6.02 3.79
C CYS A 770 -12.48 5.31 2.46
N SER A 771 -13.27 5.56 1.40
CA SER A 771 -13.21 4.84 0.14
C SER A 771 -12.34 5.58 -0.90
N PRO A 772 -11.44 4.88 -1.63
CA PRO A 772 -11.23 3.43 -1.61
C PRO A 772 -10.38 2.99 -0.40
N CYS A 773 -10.87 2.01 0.37
CA CYS A 773 -10.19 1.52 1.58
C CYS A 773 -9.40 0.23 1.36
N PHE A 774 -9.71 -0.54 0.31
CA PHE A 774 -9.16 -1.86 0.02
C PHE A 774 -9.26 -2.85 1.20
N LYS A 775 -10.25 -2.68 2.10
CA LYS A 775 -10.56 -3.66 3.14
C LYS A 775 -11.34 -4.83 2.54
N ARG A 776 -11.12 -6.05 3.07
CA ARG A 776 -11.90 -7.25 2.70
C ARG A 776 -13.20 -7.40 3.49
N THR A 777 -13.27 -6.79 4.66
CA THR A 777 -14.40 -6.77 5.62
C THR A 777 -14.58 -5.36 6.17
N CYS A 778 -15.79 -5.03 6.65
CA CYS A 778 -16.12 -3.72 7.19
C CYS A 778 -16.87 -3.87 8.51
N ASP A 779 -16.42 -3.15 9.54
CA ASP A 779 -16.97 -3.25 10.90
C ASP A 779 -18.31 -2.52 11.06
N THR A 780 -18.71 -1.71 10.07
CA THR A 780 -19.89 -0.83 10.12
C THR A 780 -20.97 -1.23 9.11
N GLY A 781 -21.00 -2.48 8.63
CA GLY A 781 -22.03 -2.93 7.69
C GLY A 781 -21.96 -2.27 6.32
N TYR A 782 -20.84 -2.44 5.60
CA TYR A 782 -20.62 -2.09 4.18
C TYR A 782 -21.39 -0.87 3.61
N PRO A 783 -21.35 0.33 4.23
CA PRO A 783 -22.17 1.46 3.83
C PRO A 783 -21.89 1.95 2.41
N CYS A 784 -20.68 1.70 1.87
CA CYS A 784 -20.34 2.03 0.49
C CYS A 784 -21.09 1.18 -0.54
N LEU A 785 -21.44 -0.06 -0.19
CA LEU A 785 -22.27 -0.94 -1.01
C LEU A 785 -23.76 -0.68 -0.74
N GLU A 786 -24.14 -0.47 0.52
CA GLU A 786 -25.52 -0.15 0.90
C GLU A 786 -25.99 1.22 0.40
N ALA A 787 -25.09 2.13 0.06
CA ALA A 787 -25.46 3.39 -0.58
C ALA A 787 -25.91 3.19 -2.04
N VAL A 788 -25.45 2.14 -2.73
CA VAL A 788 -25.89 1.84 -4.11
C VAL A 788 -27.29 1.24 -4.05
N THR A 789 -28.30 1.99 -4.48
CA THR A 789 -29.71 1.62 -4.34
C THR A 789 -30.19 0.69 -5.45
N MET A 790 -31.31 -0.01 -5.23
CA MET A 790 -31.92 -0.84 -6.27
C MET A 790 -32.42 0.02 -7.43
N GLU A 791 -32.95 1.20 -7.12
CA GLU A 791 -33.46 2.17 -8.07
C GLU A 791 -32.36 2.66 -9.01
N GLU A 792 -31.16 2.93 -8.50
CA GLU A 792 -30.00 3.30 -9.33
C GLU A 792 -29.60 2.17 -10.29
N VAL A 793 -29.61 0.92 -9.80
CA VAL A 793 -29.32 -0.26 -10.64
C VAL A 793 -30.39 -0.46 -11.72
N LEU A 794 -31.67 -0.33 -11.37
CA LEU A 794 -32.79 -0.45 -12.32
C LEU A 794 -32.78 0.70 -13.34
N ALA A 795 -32.51 1.93 -12.92
CA ALA A 795 -32.37 3.07 -13.81
C ALA A 795 -31.22 2.88 -14.81
N ALA A 796 -30.07 2.37 -14.35
CA ALA A 796 -28.95 2.00 -15.22
C ALA A 796 -29.34 0.88 -16.20
N ALA A 797 -30.09 -0.12 -15.74
CA ALA A 797 -30.55 -1.23 -16.57
C ALA A 797 -31.51 -0.78 -17.69
N ARG A 798 -32.38 0.20 -17.41
CA ARG A 798 -33.34 0.74 -18.39
C ARG A 798 -32.69 1.65 -19.43
N THR A 799 -31.71 2.46 -19.02
CA THR A 799 -31.14 3.51 -19.88
C THR A 799 -29.87 3.09 -20.61
N GLY A 800 -29.20 2.02 -20.16
CA GLY A 800 -27.88 1.64 -20.66
C GLY A 800 -26.81 2.71 -20.43
N ARG A 801 -27.06 3.68 -19.54
CA ARG A 801 -26.18 4.81 -19.21
C ARG A 801 -26.14 5.01 -17.69
N GLN A 802 -25.10 5.69 -17.20
CA GLN A 802 -25.02 6.06 -15.78
C GLN A 802 -26.22 6.97 -15.40
N PRO A 803 -26.95 6.68 -14.30
CA PRO A 803 -27.83 7.66 -13.70
C PRO A 803 -26.99 8.85 -13.19
N PRO A 804 -27.50 10.09 -13.22
CA PRO A 804 -26.80 11.22 -12.64
C PRO A 804 -26.51 10.96 -11.15
N PRO A 805 -25.35 11.40 -10.62
CA PRO A 805 -25.00 11.17 -9.22
C PRO A 805 -26.07 11.76 -8.30
N SER A 806 -26.53 10.96 -7.33
CA SER A 806 -27.40 11.40 -6.25
C SER A 806 -26.78 12.59 -5.50
N PRO A 807 -27.51 13.69 -5.24
CA PRO A 807 -26.96 14.87 -4.58
C PRO A 807 -26.68 14.56 -3.09
N GLY A 808 -25.41 14.33 -2.75
CA GLY A 808 -24.97 13.95 -1.40
C GLY A 808 -23.86 14.84 -0.85
N PHE A 809 -24.24 15.65 0.15
CA PHE A 809 -23.42 16.28 1.19
C PHE A 809 -22.19 17.11 0.76
N THR A 810 -22.44 18.40 0.50
CA THR A 810 -21.44 19.45 0.67
C THR A 810 -21.06 19.57 2.15
N ARG A 811 -19.77 19.40 2.48
CA ARG A 811 -19.21 19.93 3.72
C ARG A 811 -19.35 21.45 3.66
N LYS A 812 -20.08 22.04 4.61
CA LYS A 812 -19.96 23.48 4.89
C LYS A 812 -18.53 23.74 5.36
N THR A 813 -17.83 24.55 4.56
CA THR A 813 -16.60 25.34 4.81
C THR A 813 -15.51 24.71 5.64
#